data_AF-A0A368JVL4-F1
#
_entry.id   AF-A0A368JVL4-F1
#
_cell.length_a   1.000
_cell.length_b   1.000
_cell.length_c   1.000
_cell.angle_alpha   90.00
_cell.angle_beta   90.00
_cell.angle_gamma   90.00
#
_symmetry.space_group_name_H-M   'P 1'
#
loop_
_entity.id
_entity.type
_entity.pdbx_description
1 polymer ?
#
loop_
_entity_poly.entity_id
_entity_poly.type
_entity_poly.pdbx_seq_one_letter_code
_entity_poly.pdbx_strand_id
1 'polypeptide(L)'
;MTVQRITVPAPIIRTNQTALCQGDTLQLDADGCEGLVRWSNGMTGNRIRFAPTATTTYSATCVVSNVASEASNAIGILVQTAPTGASATTGQTSYTTGQTISLSATAAGATRYEWSGPGGFMVTGQSVNRPNATVGMSGSYTVRAYSGAACPAVASVPVTVQPSVNCTLAFDGEPLADCDFSAADTTRRGRITVKVKNAHASGQLQIALYQPVVNGGQTSYQLRSILPNSPAVFTGLKEGTYRIDAYEVTGIDTCRAGSRLLTVACDTTVSGCNIRIKAVDSQGTEIDVLPRVGGTLQPLLLSVEHLEGASLAGYSYQWTRTTGTGAAVSLGTTPMLSATAIGEYAVKLMSGTDTCVAYLTVRSKPCTPRTHTYACGTTPAIPMPDNGSRLSNLAPGDTIRAADFDIIVTEVRGGGSAGWHGVGYTEIPYLQGSRIAIELTGVVVNECYELVGGTAVSAYDPSWKEVKKVDQILNPLKVQEKLTVDIIDHFSNLAELQNNYAQIDNSIDSLRSSILNDFALTEEQRQAQLLKLDSVISDYHIFKNDPNCNSSPNNRIATFKNETNLGNCDAKKNDIITGFSNLDINRKQYESEPTDRELSQAQFTFVHRSFAPWKRFGDLFGTFQRSFAGDNRGFSLLTSSQDYSIGKATARIHQITKIDLKSQKIIFSDRFSSRTIGYKNFINHPEDQAFAVVVGDKTILDRGKLQVQMEGSDPLVTGGILAPDIDWKAELSLKIVKSSGNYYLRVTAIIKGKAFPAYEAFIEDNFGNAVFLHTYAAPNRLRLGPELMVNTYDYSKIFTIQIPIDQDGRLKTTSNLVFVGDTGPTQSLLISDWNHQNYIKLPAPDCESGECGK
;
A
#
# COMPACT_ATOMS: atom_id res chain seq x y z
N MET A 1 61.49 43.15 41.00
CA MET A 1 60.35 42.64 40.21
C MET A 1 60.85 41.42 39.46
N THR A 2 60.50 40.22 39.92
CA THR A 2 60.97 38.96 39.34
C THR A 2 60.00 38.58 38.22
N VAL A 3 60.45 38.60 36.96
CA VAL A 3 59.64 38.12 35.83
C VAL A 3 59.73 36.60 35.81
N GLN A 4 58.68 35.92 36.28
CA GLN A 4 58.56 34.47 36.13
C GLN A 4 58.11 34.18 34.70
N ARG A 5 58.94 33.44 33.94
CA ARG A 5 58.58 32.96 32.60
C ARG A 5 57.52 31.86 32.75
N ILE A 6 56.28 32.15 32.37
CA ILE A 6 55.20 31.14 32.33
C ILE A 6 55.49 30.22 31.14
N THR A 7 55.77 28.95 31.40
CA THR A 7 55.91 27.91 30.39
C THR A 7 54.68 27.01 30.42
N VAL A 8 53.95 26.94 29.31
CA VAL A 8 52.75 26.09 29.17
C VAL A 8 53.15 24.75 28.55
N PRO A 9 52.83 23.60 29.19
CA PRO A 9 53.16 22.28 28.64
C PRO A 9 52.37 21.99 27.36
N ALA A 10 52.99 21.29 26.40
CA ALA A 10 52.31 20.84 25.19
C ALA A 10 51.29 19.73 25.50
N PRO A 11 50.10 19.75 24.89
CA PRO A 11 49.12 18.68 25.08
C PRO A 11 49.56 17.38 24.39
N ILE A 12 49.01 16.25 24.82
CA ILE A 12 49.16 14.95 24.15
C ILE A 12 47.88 14.67 23.39
N ILE A 13 47.95 14.47 22.08
CA ILE A 13 46.79 14.13 21.26
C ILE A 13 46.69 12.64 21.01
N ARG A 14 45.47 12.12 20.93
CA ARG A 14 45.14 10.69 20.73
C ARG A 14 43.94 10.51 19.81
N THR A 15 43.90 9.35 19.16
CA THR A 15 42.75 8.85 18.40
C THR A 15 42.78 7.33 18.35
N ASN A 16 41.62 6.72 18.13
CA ASN A 16 41.48 5.30 17.83
C ASN A 16 41.38 5.02 16.32
N GLN A 17 41.45 6.04 15.46
CA GLN A 17 41.32 5.92 14.00
C GLN A 17 42.52 6.57 13.30
N THR A 18 43.29 5.77 12.57
CA THR A 18 44.43 6.26 11.75
C THR A 18 44.18 6.18 10.24
N ALA A 19 43.07 5.56 9.84
CA ALA A 19 42.59 5.52 8.46
C ALA A 19 41.05 5.53 8.43
N LEU A 20 40.46 6.25 7.46
CA LEU A 20 39.01 6.34 7.27
C LEU A 20 38.64 6.64 5.81
N CYS A 21 37.35 6.47 5.46
CA CYS A 21 36.85 6.81 4.14
C CYS A 21 36.59 8.32 4.03
N GLN A 22 36.75 8.88 2.83
CA GLN A 22 36.47 10.30 2.59
C GLN A 22 35.04 10.64 3.06
N GLY A 23 34.94 11.58 4.01
CA GLY A 23 33.65 12.00 4.59
C GLY A 23 33.28 11.31 5.91
N ASP A 24 34.00 10.29 6.35
CA ASP A 24 33.81 9.70 7.67
C ASP A 24 34.23 10.68 8.78
N THR A 25 33.56 10.60 9.93
CA THR A 25 33.88 11.45 11.08
C THR A 25 35.07 10.91 11.84
N LEU A 26 36.13 11.72 11.95
CA LEU A 26 37.28 11.52 12.81
C LEU A 26 37.06 12.20 14.16
N GLN A 27 37.40 11.50 15.25
CA GLN A 27 37.55 12.10 16.58
C GLN A 27 39.03 12.21 16.97
N LEU A 28 39.45 13.39 17.42
CA LEU A 28 40.73 13.60 18.08
C LEU A 28 40.51 14.14 19.50
N ASP A 29 41.26 13.61 20.45
CA ASP A 29 41.26 13.99 21.85
C ASP A 29 42.61 14.60 22.23
N ALA A 30 42.62 15.63 23.06
CA ALA A 30 43.81 16.28 23.59
C ALA A 30 43.78 16.27 25.13
N ASP A 31 44.82 15.70 25.73
CA ASP A 31 45.02 15.61 27.17
C ASP A 31 46.16 16.53 27.63
N GLY A 32 46.15 16.93 28.91
CA GLY A 32 47.25 17.65 29.55
C GLY A 32 47.29 19.16 29.29
N CYS A 33 46.20 19.77 28.83
CA CYS A 33 46.05 21.23 28.70
C CYS A 33 45.10 21.79 29.76
N GLU A 34 45.58 22.73 30.57
CA GLU A 34 44.78 23.44 31.58
C GLU A 34 44.01 24.64 31.01
N GLY A 35 44.28 25.01 29.75
CA GLY A 35 43.67 26.13 29.04
C GLY A 35 42.92 25.71 27.78
N LEU A 36 42.95 26.58 26.76
CA LEU A 36 42.27 26.31 25.49
C LEU A 36 43.18 25.53 24.54
N VAL A 37 42.75 24.34 24.12
CA VAL A 37 43.40 23.57 23.05
C VAL A 37 43.04 24.18 21.69
N ARG A 38 44.07 24.46 20.86
CA ARG A 38 43.93 24.87 19.46
C ARG A 38 44.55 23.83 18.53
N TRP A 39 43.74 23.29 17.63
CA TRP A 39 44.14 22.25 16.68
C TRP A 39 44.71 22.84 15.39
N SER A 40 45.56 22.07 14.70
CA SER A 40 46.19 22.48 13.44
C SER A 40 45.19 22.74 12.30
N ASN A 41 43.96 22.23 12.42
CA ASN A 41 42.86 22.47 11.49
C ASN A 41 42.02 23.71 11.84
N GLY A 42 42.43 24.51 12.84
CA GLY A 42 41.74 25.72 13.27
C GLY A 42 40.60 25.51 14.26
N MET A 43 40.23 24.26 14.57
CA MET A 43 39.24 23.96 15.59
C MET A 43 39.81 24.16 17.01
N THR A 44 38.92 24.27 18.00
CA THR A 44 39.31 24.45 19.41
C THR A 44 38.51 23.53 20.33
N GLY A 45 39.03 23.28 21.52
CA GLY A 45 38.44 22.39 22.52
C GLY A 45 39.25 21.11 22.75
N ASN A 46 39.06 20.47 23.89
CA ASN A 46 39.77 19.25 24.29
C ASN A 46 39.44 18.02 23.42
N ARG A 47 38.29 18.04 22.73
CA ARG A 47 37.87 17.02 21.78
C ARG A 47 37.29 17.70 20.54
N ILE A 48 37.71 17.24 19.36
CA ILE A 48 37.13 17.67 18.09
C ILE A 48 36.59 16.48 17.31
N ARG A 49 35.50 16.72 16.58
CA ARG A 49 34.88 15.77 15.66
C ARG A 49 34.61 16.47 14.33
N PHE A 50 35.15 15.94 13.25
CA PHE A 50 35.02 16.52 11.91
C PHE A 50 35.27 15.45 10.84
N ALA A 51 34.93 15.74 9.58
CA ALA A 51 35.10 14.81 8.46
C ALA A 51 36.22 15.28 7.51
N PRO A 52 37.45 14.75 7.62
CA PRO A 52 38.53 15.15 6.73
C PRO A 52 38.30 14.59 5.32
N THR A 53 38.57 15.43 4.31
CA THR A 53 38.42 15.08 2.89
C THR A 53 39.74 14.70 2.21
N ALA A 54 40.87 14.92 2.88
CA ALA A 54 42.21 14.62 2.38
C ALA A 54 43.11 14.07 3.50
N THR A 55 44.05 13.21 3.11
CA THR A 55 45.08 12.66 4.02
C THR A 55 45.90 13.79 4.61
N THR A 56 45.86 13.93 5.94
CA THR A 56 46.40 15.09 6.66
C THR A 56 47.00 14.65 7.99
N THR A 57 48.01 15.39 8.46
CA THR A 57 48.60 15.19 9.80
C THR A 57 48.09 16.27 10.75
N TYR A 58 47.57 15.86 11.91
CA TYR A 58 47.03 16.78 12.93
C TYR A 58 47.98 16.92 14.12
N SER A 59 48.01 18.12 14.69
CA SER A 59 48.68 18.49 15.95
C SER A 59 47.83 19.51 16.70
N ALA A 60 48.16 19.79 17.96
CA ALA A 60 47.48 20.80 18.78
C ALA A 60 48.46 21.59 19.66
N THR A 61 48.05 22.78 20.09
CA THR A 61 48.76 23.63 21.06
C THR A 61 47.82 23.97 22.23
N CYS A 62 48.38 24.17 23.42
CA CYS A 62 47.64 24.60 24.61
C CYS A 62 47.85 26.09 24.86
N VAL A 63 46.78 26.84 25.10
CA VAL A 63 46.85 28.30 25.37
C VAL A 63 46.32 28.60 26.77
N VAL A 64 47.18 29.12 27.65
CA VAL A 64 46.85 29.57 29.00
C VAL A 64 47.23 31.04 29.14
N SER A 65 46.28 31.90 29.52
CA SER A 65 46.52 33.34 29.72
C SER A 65 47.24 34.03 28.54
N ASN A 66 46.85 33.70 27.30
CA ASN A 66 47.43 34.17 26.04
C ASN A 66 48.87 33.72 25.73
N VAL A 67 49.44 32.78 26.49
CA VAL A 67 50.71 32.13 26.17
C VAL A 67 50.43 30.75 25.57
N ALA A 68 51.01 30.46 24.40
CA ALA A 68 50.88 29.16 23.74
C ALA A 68 52.04 28.22 24.09
N SER A 69 51.75 26.93 24.22
CA SER A 69 52.75 25.86 24.30
C SER A 69 53.41 25.59 22.94
N GLU A 70 54.47 24.78 22.94
CA GLU A 70 54.92 24.06 21.73
C GLU A 70 53.81 23.12 21.20
N ALA A 71 53.97 22.64 19.96
CA ALA A 71 53.05 21.69 19.36
C ALA A 71 53.09 20.31 20.05
N SER A 72 51.93 19.64 20.09
CA SER A 72 51.78 18.26 20.55
C SER A 72 52.54 17.25 19.68
N ASN A 73 52.46 15.96 20.03
CA ASN A 73 52.73 14.89 19.07
C ASN A 73 51.85 15.04 17.81
N ALA A 74 52.33 14.53 16.68
CA ALA A 74 51.62 14.57 15.41
C ALA A 74 50.92 13.23 15.14
N ILE A 75 49.69 13.25 14.64
CA ILE A 75 48.93 12.06 14.22
C ILE A 75 48.60 12.17 12.74
N GLY A 76 49.13 11.26 11.93
CA GLY A 76 48.79 11.12 10.51
C GLY A 76 47.49 10.36 10.33
N ILE A 77 46.57 10.94 9.53
CA ILE A 77 45.28 10.34 9.20
C ILE A 77 45.21 10.07 7.70
N LEU A 78 45.09 8.80 7.34
CA LEU A 78 44.93 8.35 5.95
C LEU A 78 43.46 8.41 5.53
N VAL A 79 43.12 9.27 4.56
CA VAL A 79 41.78 9.32 3.97
C VAL A 79 41.79 8.56 2.64
N GLN A 80 41.00 7.49 2.56
CA GLN A 80 40.89 6.65 1.36
C GLN A 80 39.61 6.97 0.57
N THR A 81 39.71 6.86 -0.76
CA THR A 81 38.57 7.02 -1.67
C THR A 81 38.11 5.67 -2.20
N ALA A 82 36.80 5.49 -2.32
CA ALA A 82 36.22 4.30 -2.94
C ALA A 82 36.43 4.31 -4.47
N PRO A 83 36.47 3.14 -5.12
CA PRO A 83 36.39 3.04 -6.59
C PRO A 83 35.16 3.76 -7.16
N THR A 84 35.23 4.20 -8.42
CA THR A 84 34.12 4.93 -9.06
C THR A 84 33.39 4.06 -10.09
N GLY A 85 32.09 4.33 -10.29
CA GLY A 85 31.30 3.67 -11.33
C GLY A 85 31.07 2.16 -11.12
N ALA A 86 30.88 1.73 -9.87
CA ALA A 86 30.58 0.32 -9.58
C ALA A 86 29.27 -0.12 -10.23
N SER A 87 29.30 -1.19 -11.02
CA SER A 87 28.12 -1.83 -11.61
C SER A 87 28.20 -3.34 -11.44
N ALA A 88 27.02 -3.97 -11.35
CA ALA A 88 26.85 -5.42 -11.24
C ALA A 88 25.84 -5.89 -12.30
N THR A 89 26.14 -6.98 -12.98
CA THR A 89 25.31 -7.57 -14.03
C THR A 89 25.21 -9.08 -13.88
N THR A 90 24.18 -9.66 -14.47
CA THR A 90 23.90 -11.10 -14.53
C THR A 90 23.79 -11.54 -15.98
N GLY A 91 24.17 -12.78 -16.28
CA GLY A 91 24.12 -13.32 -17.64
C GLY A 91 22.70 -13.44 -18.22
N GLN A 92 21.68 -13.55 -17.36
CA GLN A 92 20.26 -13.65 -17.73
C GLN A 92 19.37 -12.91 -16.73
N THR A 93 18.20 -12.46 -17.19
CA THR A 93 17.19 -11.78 -16.37
C THR A 93 16.37 -12.74 -15.50
N SER A 94 16.29 -14.03 -15.84
CA SER A 94 15.62 -15.08 -15.05
C SER A 94 16.24 -16.46 -15.35
N TYR A 95 16.38 -17.29 -14.33
CA TYR A 95 16.92 -18.66 -14.39
C TYR A 95 15.86 -19.69 -13.96
N THR A 96 16.03 -20.94 -14.37
CA THR A 96 15.25 -22.09 -13.89
C THR A 96 16.07 -22.98 -12.96
N THR A 97 15.39 -23.75 -12.09
CA THR A 97 16.05 -24.67 -11.16
C THR A 97 16.94 -25.65 -11.94
N GLY A 98 18.22 -25.75 -11.55
CA GLY A 98 19.25 -26.56 -12.19
C GLY A 98 20.23 -25.77 -13.09
N GLN A 99 19.93 -24.53 -13.48
CA GLN A 99 20.83 -23.73 -14.33
C GLN A 99 22.02 -23.14 -13.57
N THR A 100 22.99 -22.55 -14.28
CA THR A 100 24.14 -21.85 -13.68
C THR A 100 23.93 -20.34 -13.72
N ILE A 101 23.95 -19.68 -12.56
CA ILE A 101 23.90 -18.22 -12.44
C ILE A 101 25.29 -17.66 -12.73
N SER A 102 25.39 -16.65 -13.58
CA SER A 102 26.66 -16.00 -13.96
C SER A 102 26.60 -14.52 -13.61
N LEU A 103 27.57 -14.03 -12.84
CA LEU A 103 27.63 -12.67 -12.31
C LEU A 103 28.92 -11.98 -12.74
N SER A 104 28.85 -10.69 -13.05
CA SER A 104 30.01 -9.87 -13.38
C SER A 104 29.90 -8.46 -12.82
N ALA A 105 31.04 -7.84 -12.52
CA ALA A 105 31.11 -6.47 -12.00
C ALA A 105 32.19 -5.64 -12.67
N THR A 106 31.99 -4.33 -12.66
CA THR A 106 32.98 -3.34 -13.10
C THR A 106 33.04 -2.20 -12.10
N ALA A 107 34.24 -1.73 -11.76
CA ALA A 107 34.46 -0.51 -10.99
C ALA A 107 35.84 0.08 -11.35
N ALA A 108 35.90 1.36 -11.68
CA ALA A 108 37.14 2.02 -12.07
C ALA A 108 38.08 2.16 -10.86
N GLY A 109 39.32 1.68 -11.00
CA GLY A 109 40.33 1.70 -9.95
C GLY A 109 40.23 0.56 -8.92
N ALA A 110 39.26 -0.35 -9.05
CA ALA A 110 39.16 -1.51 -8.17
C ALA A 110 40.10 -2.65 -8.61
N THR A 111 40.77 -3.28 -7.63
CA THR A 111 41.69 -4.41 -7.80
C THR A 111 41.17 -5.70 -7.17
N ARG A 112 40.11 -5.63 -6.35
CA ARG A 112 39.53 -6.76 -5.63
C ARG A 112 38.00 -6.65 -5.57
N TYR A 113 37.31 -7.75 -5.82
CA TYR A 113 35.85 -7.86 -5.83
C TYR A 113 35.40 -8.99 -4.92
N GLU A 114 34.45 -8.69 -4.03
CA GLU A 114 33.83 -9.66 -3.13
C GLU A 114 32.32 -9.67 -3.34
N TRP A 115 31.78 -10.82 -3.74
CA TRP A 115 30.36 -11.04 -3.92
C TRP A 115 29.73 -11.67 -2.68
N SER A 116 28.55 -11.18 -2.33
CA SER A 116 27.66 -11.76 -1.34
C SER A 116 26.26 -11.95 -1.93
N GLY A 117 25.56 -13.04 -1.59
CA GLY A 117 24.21 -13.29 -2.10
C GLY A 117 23.40 -14.31 -1.30
N PRO A 118 22.19 -14.66 -1.78
CA PRO A 118 21.25 -15.53 -1.09
C PRO A 118 21.83 -16.89 -0.67
N GLY A 119 21.41 -17.41 0.48
CA GLY A 119 21.90 -18.69 1.01
C GLY A 119 23.36 -18.67 1.46
N GLY A 120 23.86 -17.51 1.91
CA GLY A 120 25.24 -17.34 2.41
C GLY A 120 26.31 -17.39 1.33
N PHE A 121 25.95 -17.15 0.06
CA PHE A 121 26.89 -17.15 -1.04
C PHE A 121 27.95 -16.07 -0.83
N MET A 122 29.22 -16.46 -0.80
CA MET A 122 30.37 -15.57 -0.65
C MET A 122 31.49 -16.04 -1.59
N VAL A 123 31.94 -15.19 -2.50
CA VAL A 123 33.02 -15.52 -3.44
C VAL A 123 33.78 -14.29 -3.88
N THR A 124 35.06 -14.42 -4.23
CA THR A 124 35.88 -13.33 -4.75
C THR A 124 36.13 -13.49 -6.24
N GLY A 125 36.05 -12.40 -7.00
CA GLY A 125 36.31 -12.42 -8.43
C GLY A 125 35.49 -11.35 -9.16
N GLN A 126 36.06 -10.79 -10.22
CA GLN A 126 35.36 -9.81 -11.05
C GLN A 126 34.18 -10.44 -11.81
N SER A 127 34.33 -11.70 -12.26
CA SER A 127 33.28 -12.52 -12.84
C SER A 127 33.23 -13.88 -12.15
N VAL A 128 32.05 -14.31 -11.72
CA VAL A 128 31.86 -15.52 -10.90
C VAL A 128 30.61 -16.29 -11.33
N ASN A 129 30.62 -17.61 -11.13
CA ASN A 129 29.50 -18.50 -11.48
C ASN A 129 28.99 -19.25 -10.24
N ARG A 130 27.68 -19.48 -10.17
CA ARG A 130 27.00 -20.29 -9.14
C ARG A 130 26.13 -21.36 -9.82
N PRO A 131 26.62 -22.61 -9.94
CA PRO A 131 25.91 -23.70 -10.62
C PRO A 131 24.74 -24.26 -9.80
N ASN A 132 23.87 -25.05 -10.45
CA ASN A 132 22.74 -25.77 -9.85
C ASN A 132 21.77 -24.85 -9.09
N ALA A 133 21.27 -23.83 -9.78
CA ALA A 133 20.36 -22.84 -9.24
C ALA A 133 19.15 -23.50 -8.57
N THR A 134 18.76 -23.04 -7.39
CA THR A 134 17.50 -23.43 -6.73
C THR A 134 16.66 -22.18 -6.49
N VAL A 135 15.36 -22.34 -6.25
CA VAL A 135 14.46 -21.19 -5.97
C VAL A 135 14.98 -20.33 -4.81
N GLY A 136 15.59 -20.95 -3.79
CA GLY A 136 16.22 -20.26 -2.66
C GLY A 136 17.50 -19.49 -3.01
N MET A 137 18.03 -19.61 -4.24
CA MET A 137 19.13 -18.79 -4.75
C MET A 137 18.64 -17.50 -5.43
N SER A 138 17.32 -17.27 -5.52
CA SER A 138 16.74 -16.00 -5.95
C SER A 138 17.04 -14.90 -4.93
N GLY A 139 17.30 -13.70 -5.41
CA GLY A 139 17.54 -12.52 -4.58
C GLY A 139 18.62 -11.61 -5.15
N SER A 140 19.04 -10.65 -4.34
CA SER A 140 20.04 -9.66 -4.74
C SER A 140 21.46 -10.17 -4.49
N TYR A 141 22.30 -10.14 -5.52
CA TYR A 141 23.72 -10.41 -5.43
C TYR A 141 24.46 -9.08 -5.37
N THR A 142 25.15 -8.83 -4.26
CA THR A 142 25.86 -7.59 -3.97
C THR A 142 27.36 -7.80 -4.12
N VAL A 143 28.03 -6.89 -4.83
CA VAL A 143 29.48 -6.87 -4.97
C VAL A 143 30.07 -5.69 -4.21
N ARG A 144 31.17 -5.92 -3.49
CA ARG A 144 32.03 -4.89 -2.90
C ARG A 144 33.34 -4.85 -3.68
N ALA A 145 33.61 -3.73 -4.33
CA ALA A 145 34.80 -3.50 -5.14
C ALA A 145 35.77 -2.58 -4.39
N TYR A 146 37.04 -2.98 -4.28
CA TYR A 146 38.06 -2.31 -3.47
C TYR A 146 39.24 -1.85 -4.33
N SER A 147 39.71 -0.62 -4.10
CA SER A 147 41.02 -0.11 -4.57
C SER A 147 42.13 -0.26 -3.52
N GLY A 148 41.78 -0.69 -2.29
CA GLY A 148 42.65 -0.78 -1.11
C GLY A 148 41.93 -1.40 0.10
N ALA A 149 42.40 -1.15 1.33
CA ALA A 149 41.99 -1.91 2.51
C ALA A 149 40.65 -1.54 3.17
N ALA A 150 40.10 -0.31 3.00
CA ALA A 150 38.99 0.14 3.85
C ALA A 150 37.68 0.53 3.14
N CYS A 151 37.72 1.07 1.91
CA CYS A 151 36.55 1.75 1.33
C CYS A 151 36.04 1.07 0.04
N PRO A 152 35.01 0.21 0.12
CA PRO A 152 34.45 -0.41 -1.07
C PRO A 152 33.45 0.50 -1.80
N ALA A 153 33.44 0.40 -3.12
CA ALA A 153 32.28 0.75 -3.92
C ALA A 153 31.33 -0.45 -3.97
N VAL A 154 30.02 -0.20 -3.86
CA VAL A 154 29.02 -1.26 -3.75
C VAL A 154 28.05 -1.20 -4.93
N ALA A 155 27.77 -2.34 -5.55
CA ALA A 155 26.73 -2.49 -6.57
C ALA A 155 25.95 -3.79 -6.33
N SER A 156 24.72 -3.86 -6.84
CA SER A 156 23.87 -5.05 -6.69
C SER A 156 23.12 -5.38 -7.96
N VAL A 157 22.90 -6.68 -8.21
CA VAL A 157 22.09 -7.18 -9.33
C VAL A 157 21.06 -8.19 -8.83
N PRO A 158 19.76 -8.05 -9.20
CA PRO A 158 18.74 -9.03 -8.84
C PRO A 158 18.82 -10.26 -9.75
N VAL A 159 18.59 -11.44 -9.17
CA VAL A 159 18.47 -12.71 -9.89
C VAL A 159 17.22 -13.43 -9.43
N THR A 160 16.42 -13.94 -10.38
CA THR A 160 15.24 -14.75 -10.11
C THR A 160 15.47 -16.17 -10.58
N VAL A 161 15.18 -17.17 -9.73
CA VAL A 161 15.23 -18.60 -10.05
C VAL A 161 13.87 -19.23 -9.83
N GLN A 162 13.28 -19.80 -10.88
CA GLN A 162 11.95 -20.39 -10.82
C GLN A 162 12.01 -21.92 -10.61
N PRO A 163 11.05 -22.52 -9.87
CA PRO A 163 10.99 -23.97 -9.64
C PRO A 163 10.79 -24.74 -10.95
N SER A 164 11.39 -25.93 -11.05
CA SER A 164 10.97 -26.94 -12.02
C SER A 164 9.67 -27.59 -11.51
N VAL A 165 8.59 -27.59 -12.31
CA VAL A 165 7.25 -28.04 -11.88
C VAL A 165 6.97 -29.49 -12.28
N ASN A 166 6.40 -30.29 -11.35
CA ASN A 166 5.89 -31.65 -11.57
C ASN A 166 4.35 -31.71 -11.36
N CYS A 167 3.63 -32.51 -12.15
CA CYS A 167 2.15 -32.59 -12.19
C CYS A 167 1.55 -33.76 -11.38
N THR A 168 0.37 -33.55 -10.77
CA THR A 168 -0.49 -34.61 -10.18
C THR A 168 -1.97 -34.38 -10.53
N LEU A 169 -2.75 -35.44 -10.79
CA LEU A 169 -4.17 -35.40 -11.21
C LEU A 169 -5.14 -35.71 -10.05
N ALA A 170 -6.28 -35.00 -9.95
CA ALA A 170 -7.37 -35.27 -8.99
C ALA A 170 -8.76 -35.16 -9.65
N PHE A 171 -9.70 -36.02 -9.25
CA PHE A 171 -11.07 -36.15 -9.78
C PHE A 171 -12.10 -35.52 -8.84
N ASP A 172 -13.14 -34.87 -9.37
CA ASP A 172 -14.31 -34.45 -8.59
C ASP A 172 -15.58 -34.39 -9.46
N GLY A 173 -16.57 -35.26 -9.20
CA GLY A 173 -17.89 -35.30 -9.87
C GLY A 173 -18.62 -36.66 -9.82
N GLU A 174 -19.92 -36.65 -9.49
CA GLU A 174 -20.81 -37.84 -9.34
C GLU A 174 -21.14 -38.55 -10.69
N PRO A 175 -21.27 -39.89 -10.70
CA PRO A 175 -21.70 -40.65 -11.87
C PRO A 175 -23.18 -40.39 -12.21
N LEU A 176 -23.48 -40.22 -13.51
CA LEU A 176 -24.85 -40.14 -14.02
C LEU A 176 -25.55 -41.50 -13.83
N ALA A 177 -26.59 -41.52 -13.00
CA ALA A 177 -27.49 -42.66 -12.88
C ALA A 177 -28.61 -42.58 -13.95
N ASP A 178 -28.86 -43.75 -14.57
CA ASP A 178 -30.05 -44.18 -15.31
C ASP A 178 -30.18 -43.94 -16.83
N CYS A 179 -30.31 -45.06 -17.56
CA CYS A 179 -30.64 -45.15 -18.98
C CYS A 179 -31.83 -46.11 -19.15
N ASP A 180 -33.04 -45.57 -19.26
CA ASP A 180 -34.19 -46.27 -19.83
C ASP A 180 -34.16 -46.10 -21.37
N PHE A 181 -34.25 -47.20 -22.09
CA PHE A 181 -34.20 -47.24 -23.56
C PHE A 181 -35.61 -47.44 -24.12
N SER A 182 -36.33 -46.34 -24.33
CA SER A 182 -37.37 -46.31 -25.35
C SER A 182 -37.51 -44.92 -25.98
N ALA A 183 -37.39 -44.91 -27.31
CA ALA A 183 -37.73 -43.86 -28.25
C ALA A 183 -37.12 -42.44 -28.08
N ALA A 184 -36.25 -42.11 -29.04
CA ALA A 184 -36.06 -40.79 -29.64
C ALA A 184 -36.02 -39.56 -28.70
N ASP A 185 -34.85 -39.28 -28.12
CA ASP A 185 -34.42 -37.91 -27.86
C ASP A 185 -32.87 -37.80 -27.86
N THR A 186 -32.44 -36.60 -28.22
CA THR A 186 -31.14 -36.05 -28.58
C THR A 186 -29.99 -36.22 -27.56
N THR A 187 -28.76 -36.32 -28.10
CA THR A 187 -27.43 -36.10 -27.47
C THR A 187 -27.38 -35.99 -25.93
N ARG A 188 -27.00 -37.08 -25.23
CA ARG A 188 -26.61 -37.01 -23.81
C ARG A 188 -25.13 -36.61 -23.69
N ARG A 189 -24.83 -35.62 -22.84
CA ARG A 189 -23.46 -35.11 -22.56
C ARG A 189 -23.03 -35.50 -21.14
N GLY A 190 -21.98 -36.32 -21.00
CA GLY A 190 -21.26 -36.47 -19.73
C GLY A 190 -20.21 -35.37 -19.55
N ARG A 191 -19.99 -34.89 -18.31
CA ARG A 191 -19.07 -33.78 -18.00
C ARG A 191 -17.83 -34.30 -17.27
N ILE A 192 -16.64 -34.08 -17.84
CA ILE A 192 -15.35 -34.29 -17.15
C ILE A 192 -14.63 -32.94 -17.08
N THR A 193 -14.18 -32.56 -15.89
CA THR A 193 -13.44 -31.30 -15.65
C THR A 193 -12.02 -31.62 -15.22
N VAL A 194 -11.01 -31.14 -15.94
CA VAL A 194 -9.58 -31.30 -15.60
C VAL A 194 -8.98 -29.93 -15.29
N LYS A 195 -8.28 -29.80 -14.16
CA LYS A 195 -7.53 -28.60 -13.77
C LYS A 195 -6.03 -28.81 -13.99
N VAL A 196 -5.38 -27.95 -14.78
CA VAL A 196 -3.93 -27.96 -15.03
C VAL A 196 -3.32 -26.66 -14.51
N LYS A 197 -2.22 -26.74 -13.74
CA LYS A 197 -1.45 -25.57 -13.26
C LYS A 197 0.04 -25.72 -13.61
N ASN A 198 0.60 -24.67 -14.22
CA ASN A 198 1.98 -24.39 -14.64
C ASN A 198 2.75 -25.47 -15.42
N ALA A 199 2.97 -25.17 -16.71
CA ALA A 199 3.61 -26.05 -17.69
C ALA A 199 5.07 -25.65 -17.97
N HIS A 200 6.01 -26.53 -17.68
CA HIS A 200 7.21 -26.74 -18.49
C HIS A 200 7.79 -28.13 -18.17
N ALA A 201 7.51 -29.10 -19.03
CA ALA A 201 8.30 -30.32 -19.17
C ALA A 201 8.09 -30.87 -20.59
N SER A 202 9.19 -31.00 -21.34
CA SER A 202 9.24 -31.71 -22.61
C SER A 202 9.20 -33.23 -22.35
N GLY A 203 8.03 -33.85 -22.53
CA GLY A 203 7.84 -35.30 -22.46
C GLY A 203 6.37 -35.73 -22.61
N GLN A 204 6.09 -36.73 -23.45
CA GLN A 204 4.77 -37.17 -23.93
C GLN A 204 3.92 -38.00 -22.93
N LEU A 205 2.61 -38.06 -23.19
CA LEU A 205 1.75 -39.18 -22.79
C LEU A 205 0.52 -39.49 -23.65
N GLN A 206 0.14 -40.78 -23.57
CA GLN A 206 -1.08 -41.45 -24.01
C GLN A 206 -2.05 -41.86 -22.88
N ILE A 207 -3.36 -41.67 -23.08
CA ILE A 207 -4.47 -42.19 -22.23
C ILE A 207 -5.45 -42.98 -23.12
N ALA A 208 -5.97 -44.11 -22.64
CA ALA A 208 -7.14 -44.77 -23.23
C ALA A 208 -8.33 -44.82 -22.25
N LEU A 209 -9.53 -44.65 -22.79
CA LEU A 209 -10.80 -44.90 -22.10
C LEU A 209 -11.23 -46.34 -22.39
N TYR A 210 -11.45 -47.14 -21.36
CA TYR A 210 -12.08 -48.46 -21.48
C TYR A 210 -13.32 -48.53 -20.58
N GLN A 211 -14.39 -49.19 -21.07
CA GLN A 211 -15.44 -49.71 -20.20
C GLN A 211 -14.91 -50.94 -19.44
N PRO A 212 -15.09 -51.05 -18.11
CA PRO A 212 -15.04 -52.32 -17.41
C PRO A 212 -16.35 -53.10 -17.63
N VAL A 213 -16.19 -54.42 -17.65
CA VAL A 213 -17.24 -55.42 -17.79
C VAL A 213 -18.30 -55.27 -16.71
N VAL A 214 -19.57 -55.33 -17.13
CA VAL A 214 -20.73 -55.34 -16.23
C VAL A 214 -20.97 -56.77 -15.74
N ASN A 215 -21.02 -56.95 -14.42
CA ASN A 215 -21.83 -58.00 -13.79
C ASN A 215 -22.73 -57.31 -12.77
N GLY A 216 -24.00 -57.10 -13.10
CA GLY A 216 -25.02 -56.60 -12.14
C GLY A 216 -25.45 -55.13 -12.27
N GLY A 217 -25.31 -54.47 -13.43
CA GLY A 217 -26.12 -53.28 -13.73
C GLY A 217 -25.60 -51.90 -13.32
N GLN A 218 -24.29 -51.72 -13.08
CA GLN A 218 -23.68 -50.39 -13.05
C GLN A 218 -22.52 -50.29 -14.05
N THR A 219 -22.58 -49.29 -14.93
CA THR A 219 -21.51 -48.92 -15.86
C THR A 219 -20.63 -47.85 -15.18
N SER A 220 -19.38 -48.18 -14.87
CA SER A 220 -18.36 -47.17 -14.50
C SER A 220 -17.38 -47.01 -15.66
N TYR A 221 -16.75 -45.84 -15.84
CA TYR A 221 -15.67 -45.67 -16.81
C TYR A 221 -14.33 -45.74 -16.09
N GLN A 222 -13.35 -46.48 -16.61
CA GLN A 222 -11.98 -46.44 -16.07
C GLN A 222 -11.01 -45.84 -17.10
N LEU A 223 -10.26 -44.84 -16.65
CA LEU A 223 -9.09 -44.31 -17.36
C LEU A 223 -7.92 -45.24 -17.07
N ARG A 224 -7.37 -45.92 -18.09
CA ARG A 224 -6.10 -46.65 -17.96
C ARG A 224 -5.08 -46.11 -18.95
N SER A 225 -3.87 -45.92 -18.45
CA SER A 225 -2.67 -45.75 -19.27
C SER A 225 -2.52 -46.97 -20.20
N ILE A 226 -2.08 -46.74 -21.44
CA ILE A 226 -1.94 -47.78 -22.48
C ILE A 226 -0.69 -48.66 -22.25
N LEU A 227 0.14 -48.35 -21.24
CA LEU A 227 1.26 -49.18 -20.83
C LEU A 227 1.06 -49.72 -19.41
N PRO A 228 1.37 -51.00 -19.14
CA PRO A 228 1.38 -51.53 -17.78
C PRO A 228 2.37 -50.71 -16.92
N ASN A 229 1.89 -50.15 -15.81
CA ASN A 229 2.69 -49.46 -14.78
C ASN A 229 3.37 -48.13 -15.17
N SER A 230 2.74 -47.22 -15.92
CA SER A 230 3.23 -45.81 -16.03
C SER A 230 2.09 -44.77 -16.14
N PRO A 231 2.15 -43.61 -15.42
CA PRO A 231 1.07 -42.62 -15.26
C PRO A 231 0.99 -41.60 -16.41
N ALA A 232 -0.12 -40.83 -16.46
CA ALA A 232 -0.53 -39.94 -17.54
C ALA A 232 0.08 -38.47 -17.58
N VAL A 233 0.64 -37.94 -18.70
CA VAL A 233 1.34 -36.64 -18.98
C VAL A 233 0.85 -35.88 -20.25
N PHE A 234 0.00 -34.88 -20.09
CA PHE A 234 -0.39 -33.97 -21.18
C PHE A 234 0.74 -32.98 -21.55
N THR A 235 0.87 -32.58 -22.82
CA THR A 235 1.81 -31.50 -23.25
C THR A 235 1.08 -30.37 -23.99
N GLY A 236 1.53 -29.13 -23.81
CA GLY A 236 1.04 -27.96 -24.58
C GLY A 236 -0.23 -27.29 -24.05
N LEU A 237 -0.72 -27.71 -22.88
CA LEU A 237 -1.85 -27.07 -22.22
C LEU A 237 -1.37 -25.81 -21.47
N LYS A 238 -2.03 -24.68 -21.73
CA LYS A 238 -1.90 -23.45 -20.94
C LYS A 238 -2.57 -23.62 -19.57
N GLU A 239 -2.37 -22.71 -18.64
CA GLU A 239 -3.17 -22.69 -17.41
C GLU A 239 -4.65 -22.51 -17.76
N GLY A 240 -5.50 -23.42 -17.29
CA GLY A 240 -6.91 -23.43 -17.68
C GLY A 240 -7.69 -24.64 -17.18
N THR A 241 -9.02 -24.51 -17.22
CA THR A 241 -9.95 -25.63 -17.01
C THR A 241 -10.28 -26.23 -18.37
N TYR A 242 -9.95 -27.50 -18.58
CA TYR A 242 -10.18 -28.16 -19.86
C TYR A 242 -11.43 -29.04 -19.79
N ARG A 243 -12.20 -28.98 -20.87
CA ARG A 243 -13.42 -29.75 -21.08
C ARG A 243 -13.12 -30.87 -22.07
N ILE A 244 -13.42 -32.10 -21.70
CA ILE A 244 -13.33 -33.25 -22.60
C ILE A 244 -14.77 -33.68 -22.91
N ASP A 245 -15.20 -33.48 -24.15
CA ASP A 245 -16.50 -33.96 -24.62
C ASP A 245 -16.32 -35.37 -25.21
N ALA A 246 -17.05 -36.35 -24.67
CA ALA A 246 -17.12 -37.70 -25.22
C ALA A 246 -18.46 -37.86 -25.97
N TYR A 247 -18.42 -38.47 -27.16
CA TYR A 247 -19.61 -38.73 -27.98
C TYR A 247 -19.84 -40.23 -28.11
N GLU A 248 -21.08 -40.67 -27.93
CA GLU A 248 -21.53 -42.02 -28.29
C GLU A 248 -22.08 -41.99 -29.72
N VAL A 249 -21.63 -42.92 -30.57
CA VAL A 249 -22.13 -43.09 -31.94
C VAL A 249 -22.84 -44.44 -32.01
N THR A 250 -24.15 -44.45 -32.23
CA THR A 250 -24.93 -45.67 -32.42
C THR A 250 -25.08 -45.99 -33.90
N GLY A 251 -24.63 -47.20 -34.27
CA GLY A 251 -24.83 -47.84 -35.57
C GLY A 251 -24.90 -49.34 -35.33
N ILE A 252 -25.92 -49.97 -35.89
CA ILE A 252 -26.49 -51.26 -35.50
C ILE A 252 -25.51 -52.43 -35.74
N ASP A 253 -25.51 -53.38 -34.80
CA ASP A 253 -24.97 -54.75 -34.86
C ASP A 253 -23.49 -54.93 -35.16
N THR A 254 -22.68 -54.45 -34.22
CA THR A 254 -21.75 -55.25 -33.42
C THR A 254 -21.02 -54.24 -32.56
N CYS A 255 -21.01 -54.38 -31.23
CA CYS A 255 -20.19 -53.53 -30.37
C CYS A 255 -18.69 -53.88 -30.55
N ARG A 256 -18.14 -53.65 -31.74
CA ARG A 256 -16.79 -53.17 -31.94
C ARG A 256 -16.91 -51.73 -32.42
N ALA A 257 -17.10 -50.81 -31.50
CA ALA A 257 -16.88 -49.40 -31.80
C ALA A 257 -15.36 -49.20 -31.92
N GLY A 258 -14.92 -48.96 -33.15
CA GLY A 258 -13.51 -48.87 -33.53
C GLY A 258 -12.74 -47.87 -32.68
N SER A 259 -11.47 -48.20 -32.45
CA SER A 259 -10.44 -47.24 -32.06
C SER A 259 -10.40 -46.12 -33.09
N ARG A 260 -11.18 -45.07 -32.89
CA ARG A 260 -10.93 -43.82 -33.58
C ARG A 260 -9.75 -43.18 -32.87
N LEU A 261 -8.55 -43.48 -33.37
CA LEU A 261 -7.41 -42.60 -33.21
C LEU A 261 -7.91 -41.21 -33.58
N LEU A 262 -8.03 -40.33 -32.59
CA LEU A 262 -8.00 -38.92 -32.88
C LEU A 262 -6.55 -38.61 -33.23
N THR A 263 -6.17 -38.88 -34.48
CA THR A 263 -4.94 -38.35 -35.04
C THR A 263 -5.17 -36.86 -35.23
N VAL A 264 -4.95 -36.09 -34.19
CA VAL A 264 -4.44 -34.74 -34.44
C VAL A 264 -2.99 -34.96 -34.78
N ALA A 265 -2.65 -34.79 -36.06
CA ALA A 265 -1.26 -34.71 -36.46
C ALA A 265 -0.67 -33.48 -35.76
N CYS A 266 0.00 -33.70 -34.62
CA CYS A 266 1.13 -32.86 -34.28
C CYS A 266 2.26 -33.36 -35.16
N ASP A 267 2.36 -32.75 -36.33
CA ASP A 267 3.55 -32.84 -37.13
C ASP A 267 4.74 -32.39 -36.26
N THR A 268 5.60 -33.36 -35.93
CA THR A 268 6.85 -33.18 -35.18
C THR A 268 8.03 -32.94 -36.13
N THR A 269 7.75 -32.72 -37.41
CA THR A 269 8.67 -32.29 -38.47
C THR A 269 8.43 -30.86 -38.96
N VAL A 270 7.39 -30.15 -38.51
CA VAL A 270 7.37 -28.69 -38.69
C VAL A 270 8.33 -28.08 -37.68
N SER A 271 9.50 -27.67 -38.19
CA SER A 271 10.25 -26.56 -37.61
C SER A 271 9.28 -25.39 -37.47
N GLY A 272 8.65 -25.28 -36.30
CA GLY A 272 7.60 -24.29 -36.07
C GLY A 272 8.16 -22.92 -36.35
N CYS A 273 7.68 -22.29 -37.41
CA CYS A 273 8.11 -20.96 -37.83
C CYS A 273 7.95 -19.97 -36.69
N ASN A 274 9.06 -19.70 -36.03
CA ASN A 274 9.13 -18.75 -34.94
C ASN A 274 9.65 -17.44 -35.54
N ILE A 275 8.83 -16.81 -36.38
CA ILE A 275 9.17 -15.57 -37.08
C ILE A 275 8.41 -14.39 -36.49
N ARG A 276 9.05 -13.22 -36.43
CA ARG A 276 8.39 -11.95 -36.11
C ARG A 276 8.62 -10.94 -37.22
N ILE A 277 7.72 -9.96 -37.32
CA ILE A 277 7.94 -8.77 -38.14
C ILE A 277 8.62 -7.72 -37.26
N LYS A 278 9.82 -7.33 -37.63
CA LYS A 278 10.55 -6.21 -37.03
C LYS A 278 10.27 -4.95 -37.83
N ALA A 279 9.76 -3.91 -37.18
CA ALA A 279 9.51 -2.61 -37.77
C ALA A 279 10.49 -1.58 -37.23
N VAL A 280 11.20 -0.88 -38.12
CA VAL A 280 12.15 0.17 -37.73
C VAL A 280 11.87 1.48 -38.43
N ASP A 281 12.16 2.58 -37.73
CA ASP A 281 12.15 3.92 -38.31
C ASP A 281 13.40 4.21 -39.16
N SER A 282 13.50 5.44 -39.70
CA SER A 282 14.65 5.87 -40.51
C SER A 282 15.96 5.96 -39.72
N GLN A 283 15.93 5.90 -38.39
CA GLN A 283 17.09 5.88 -37.51
C GLN A 283 17.46 4.46 -37.03
N GLY A 284 16.68 3.44 -37.42
CA GLY A 284 16.89 2.05 -37.01
C GLY A 284 16.30 1.68 -35.65
N THR A 285 15.47 2.54 -35.06
CA THR A 285 14.77 2.28 -33.79
C THR A 285 13.58 1.38 -34.04
N GLU A 286 13.45 0.29 -33.27
CA GLU A 286 12.30 -0.62 -33.37
C GLU A 286 11.05 0.06 -32.78
N ILE A 287 10.11 0.42 -33.66
CA ILE A 287 8.86 1.08 -33.30
C ILE A 287 7.73 0.53 -34.17
N ASP A 288 6.51 0.51 -33.64
CA ASP A 288 5.30 0.07 -34.34
C ASP A 288 4.33 1.23 -34.65
N VAL A 289 4.81 2.47 -34.48
CA VAL A 289 4.06 3.70 -34.73
C VAL A 289 4.71 4.46 -35.88
N LEU A 290 3.96 4.78 -36.94
CA LEU A 290 4.45 5.60 -38.04
C LEU A 290 4.84 6.99 -37.53
N PRO A 291 6.13 7.38 -37.56
CA PRO A 291 6.55 8.67 -37.06
C PRO A 291 6.12 9.78 -38.02
N ARG A 292 5.81 10.97 -37.50
CA ARG A 292 5.56 12.15 -38.35
C ARG A 292 6.76 13.07 -38.35
N VAL A 293 7.19 13.46 -39.54
CA VAL A 293 8.21 14.50 -39.73
C VAL A 293 7.56 15.58 -40.59
N GLY A 294 7.40 16.78 -40.04
CA GLY A 294 6.72 17.89 -40.72
C GLY A 294 5.23 17.65 -41.01
N GLY A 295 4.54 16.85 -40.19
CA GLY A 295 3.11 16.53 -40.34
C GLY A 295 2.80 15.34 -41.25
N THR A 296 3.75 14.88 -42.07
CA THR A 296 3.59 13.71 -42.95
C THR A 296 4.03 12.43 -42.26
N LEU A 297 3.24 11.36 -42.37
CA LEU A 297 3.62 10.02 -41.93
C LEU A 297 4.86 9.56 -42.70
N GLN A 298 5.89 9.19 -41.95
CA GLN A 298 7.08 8.56 -42.48
C GLN A 298 6.90 7.05 -42.43
N PRO A 299 7.37 6.31 -43.45
CA PRO A 299 7.22 4.87 -43.49
C PRO A 299 8.07 4.17 -42.43
N LEU A 300 7.62 2.99 -42.00
CA LEU A 300 8.45 2.03 -41.28
C LEU A 300 9.00 1.00 -42.25
N LEU A 301 10.25 0.60 -42.06
CA LEU A 301 10.80 -0.56 -42.75
C LEU A 301 10.43 -1.81 -41.95
N LEU A 302 9.54 -2.62 -42.50
CA LEU A 302 9.21 -3.94 -41.98
C LEU A 302 10.20 -4.95 -42.54
N SER A 303 10.65 -5.87 -41.70
CA SER A 303 11.51 -6.98 -42.06
C SER A 303 11.07 -8.23 -41.30
N VAL A 304 11.31 -9.41 -41.85
CA VAL A 304 11.03 -10.67 -41.16
C VAL A 304 12.32 -11.22 -40.57
N GLU A 305 12.27 -11.62 -39.31
CA GLU A 305 13.37 -12.33 -38.65
C GLU A 305 12.88 -13.52 -37.86
N HIS A 306 13.75 -14.51 -37.70
CA HIS A 306 13.50 -15.67 -36.86
C HIS A 306 13.84 -15.33 -35.40
N LEU A 307 12.92 -15.58 -34.47
CA LEU A 307 13.04 -15.30 -33.03
C LEU A 307 14.20 -16.05 -32.37
N GLU A 308 14.60 -17.19 -32.95
CA GLU A 308 15.74 -17.99 -32.50
C GLU A 308 16.99 -17.83 -33.40
N GLY A 309 16.98 -16.89 -34.33
CA GLY A 309 18.14 -16.56 -35.18
C GLY A 309 18.39 -17.53 -36.35
N ALA A 310 17.46 -18.42 -36.69
CA ALA A 310 17.58 -19.30 -37.85
C ALA A 310 17.51 -18.51 -39.18
N SER A 311 18.20 -19.03 -40.20
CA SER A 311 18.21 -18.42 -41.55
C SER A 311 16.88 -18.59 -42.25
N LEU A 312 16.38 -17.51 -42.86
CA LEU A 312 15.16 -17.48 -43.68
C LEU A 312 15.45 -17.57 -45.19
N ALA A 313 16.65 -18.01 -45.57
CA ALA A 313 17.03 -18.18 -46.97
C ALA A 313 16.22 -19.31 -47.64
N GLY A 314 15.67 -19.03 -48.83
CA GLY A 314 14.88 -20.01 -49.61
C GLY A 314 13.36 -19.91 -49.44
N TYR A 315 12.86 -19.12 -48.49
CA TYR A 315 11.43 -18.82 -48.37
C TYR A 315 11.01 -17.71 -49.33
N SER A 316 9.81 -17.83 -49.89
CA SER A 316 9.11 -16.75 -50.60
C SER A 316 8.17 -16.01 -49.65
N TYR A 317 7.93 -14.72 -49.88
CA TYR A 317 7.15 -13.87 -48.97
C TYR A 317 5.88 -13.41 -49.66
N GLN A 318 4.83 -13.20 -48.88
CA GLN A 318 3.60 -12.55 -49.34
C GLN A 318 3.07 -11.66 -48.21
N TRP A 319 3.18 -10.35 -48.41
CA TRP A 319 2.68 -9.35 -47.48
C TRP A 319 1.25 -8.97 -47.80
N THR A 320 0.44 -8.84 -46.75
CA THR A 320 -0.91 -8.28 -46.82
C THR A 320 -1.11 -7.22 -45.75
N ARG A 321 -2.04 -6.28 -45.98
CA ARG A 321 -2.51 -5.34 -44.96
C ARG A 321 -4.01 -5.28 -44.90
N THR A 322 -4.54 -5.29 -43.69
CA THR A 322 -5.96 -5.14 -43.38
C THR A 322 -6.18 -3.85 -42.60
N THR A 323 -7.26 -3.12 -42.87
CA THR A 323 -7.67 -1.95 -42.06
C THR A 323 -9.11 -2.12 -41.60
N GLY A 324 -9.34 -2.19 -40.28
CA GLY A 324 -10.68 -2.42 -39.72
C GLY A 324 -11.30 -3.72 -40.21
N THR A 325 -12.55 -3.67 -40.68
CA THR A 325 -13.29 -4.83 -41.22
C THR A 325 -13.12 -5.03 -42.74
N GLY A 326 -12.17 -4.34 -43.38
CA GLY A 326 -11.92 -4.46 -44.83
C GLY A 326 -11.26 -5.77 -45.23
N ALA A 327 -11.33 -6.12 -46.52
CA ALA A 327 -10.58 -7.25 -47.07
C ALA A 327 -9.06 -6.96 -47.08
N ALA A 328 -8.24 -8.00 -46.84
CA ALA A 328 -6.78 -7.87 -46.85
C ALA A 328 -6.26 -7.52 -48.26
N VAL A 329 -5.42 -6.47 -48.35
CA VAL A 329 -4.80 -6.00 -49.60
C VAL A 329 -3.39 -6.58 -49.71
N SER A 330 -3.03 -7.18 -50.84
CA SER A 330 -1.67 -7.69 -51.11
C SER A 330 -0.69 -6.52 -51.36
N LEU A 331 0.49 -6.56 -50.72
CA LEU A 331 1.44 -5.43 -50.70
C LEU A 331 2.82 -5.71 -51.31
N GLY A 332 3.33 -6.94 -51.23
CA GLY A 332 4.67 -7.25 -51.75
C GLY A 332 5.14 -8.68 -51.45
N THR A 333 6.26 -9.08 -52.05
CA THR A 333 6.78 -10.46 -51.97
C THR A 333 8.26 -10.55 -51.55
N THR A 334 8.82 -9.46 -51.04
CA THR A 334 10.20 -9.37 -50.57
C THR A 334 10.31 -9.59 -49.05
N PRO A 335 11.50 -9.92 -48.52
CA PRO A 335 11.72 -10.07 -47.06
C PRO A 335 11.50 -8.77 -46.27
N MET A 336 11.56 -7.64 -46.96
CA MET A 336 11.31 -6.31 -46.40
C MET A 336 10.10 -5.65 -47.09
N LEU A 337 9.37 -4.83 -46.35
CA LEU A 337 8.25 -4.04 -46.84
C LEU A 337 8.29 -2.63 -46.26
N SER A 338 8.11 -1.61 -47.09
CA SER A 338 7.91 -0.23 -46.61
C SER A 338 6.44 -0.05 -46.22
N ALA A 339 6.17 0.02 -44.92
CA ALA A 339 4.84 0.31 -44.40
C ALA A 339 4.59 1.82 -44.42
N THR A 340 3.80 2.28 -45.40
CA THR A 340 3.45 3.70 -45.59
C THR A 340 2.07 4.07 -45.04
N ALA A 341 1.31 3.10 -44.53
CA ALA A 341 0.00 3.37 -43.93
C ALA A 341 -0.22 2.50 -42.69
N ILE A 342 -1.16 2.93 -41.85
CA ILE A 342 -1.61 2.17 -40.68
C ILE A 342 -2.37 0.90 -41.10
N GLY A 343 -2.42 -0.09 -40.20
CA GLY A 343 -3.19 -1.32 -40.39
C GLY A 343 -2.51 -2.55 -39.82
N GLU A 344 -3.20 -3.68 -39.88
CA GLU A 344 -2.63 -4.98 -39.53
C GLU A 344 -1.89 -5.54 -40.75
N TYR A 345 -0.57 -5.57 -40.67
CA TYR A 345 0.30 -6.18 -41.66
C TYR A 345 0.50 -7.64 -41.31
N ALA A 346 0.35 -8.51 -42.30
CA ALA A 346 0.72 -9.92 -42.19
C ALA A 346 1.74 -10.27 -43.27
N VAL A 347 2.67 -11.16 -42.95
CA VAL A 347 3.59 -11.74 -43.92
C VAL A 347 3.47 -13.25 -43.88
N LYS A 348 3.16 -13.84 -45.04
CA LYS A 348 3.16 -15.28 -45.23
C LYS A 348 4.46 -15.70 -45.89
N LEU A 349 5.32 -16.43 -45.18
CA LEU A 349 6.46 -17.13 -45.75
C LEU A 349 5.98 -18.47 -46.33
N MET A 350 6.50 -18.84 -47.50
CA MET A 350 6.16 -20.09 -48.17
C MET A 350 7.42 -20.79 -48.68
N SER A 351 7.60 -22.06 -48.33
CA SER A 351 8.64 -22.95 -48.85
C SER A 351 8.00 -24.30 -49.17
N GLY A 352 7.81 -24.61 -50.44
CA GLY A 352 7.05 -25.80 -50.84
C GLY A 352 5.59 -25.73 -50.37
N THR A 353 5.17 -26.70 -49.55
CA THR A 353 3.84 -26.75 -48.91
C THR A 353 3.78 -26.05 -47.56
N ASP A 354 4.94 -25.70 -46.99
CA ASP A 354 5.02 -25.12 -45.66
C ASP A 354 4.76 -23.62 -45.72
N THR A 355 3.84 -23.15 -44.88
CA THR A 355 3.49 -21.74 -44.80
C THR A 355 3.51 -21.22 -43.39
N CYS A 356 4.10 -20.05 -43.20
CA CYS A 356 4.26 -19.41 -41.91
C CYS A 356 3.75 -17.99 -41.95
N VAL A 357 2.96 -17.56 -40.96
CA VAL A 357 2.39 -16.21 -40.95
C VAL A 357 2.79 -15.47 -39.68
N ALA A 358 3.33 -14.26 -39.84
CA ALA A 358 3.53 -13.31 -38.74
C ALA A 358 2.65 -12.07 -38.97
N TYR A 359 2.26 -11.43 -37.87
CA TYR A 359 1.39 -10.26 -37.86
C TYR A 359 2.06 -9.11 -37.10
N LEU A 360 1.82 -7.88 -37.55
CA LEU A 360 2.22 -6.65 -36.88
C LEU A 360 1.16 -5.58 -37.14
N THR A 361 0.66 -4.98 -36.07
CA THR A 361 -0.20 -3.80 -36.18
C THR A 361 0.67 -2.54 -36.24
N VAL A 362 0.61 -1.83 -37.36
CA VAL A 362 1.26 -0.53 -37.53
C VAL A 362 0.25 0.57 -37.18
N ARG A 363 0.61 1.37 -36.18
CA ARG A 363 -0.27 2.36 -35.51
C ARG A 363 0.12 3.80 -35.86
N SER A 364 -0.73 4.76 -35.51
CA SER A 364 -0.42 6.19 -35.48
C SER A 364 -0.82 6.82 -34.14
N LYS A 365 -0.23 7.98 -33.82
CA LYS A 365 -0.44 8.74 -32.57
C LYS A 365 -0.78 10.21 -32.84
N PRO A 366 -1.28 10.97 -31.83
CA PRO A 366 -1.58 12.39 -31.98
C PRO A 366 -0.39 13.23 -32.45
N CYS A 367 -0.65 14.28 -33.24
CA CYS A 367 0.38 15.13 -33.85
C CYS A 367 1.33 15.79 -32.85
N THR A 368 0.83 16.17 -31.67
CA THR A 368 1.61 16.83 -30.62
C THR A 368 1.70 15.95 -29.37
N PRO A 369 2.90 15.63 -28.87
CA PRO A 369 3.06 15.10 -27.53
C PRO A 369 2.61 16.16 -26.51
N ARG A 370 1.72 15.82 -25.58
CA ARG A 370 1.38 16.68 -24.42
C ARG A 370 1.83 16.00 -23.15
N THR A 371 2.47 16.75 -22.26
CA THR A 371 2.81 16.28 -20.91
C THR A 371 1.55 16.41 -20.06
N HIS A 372 1.01 15.29 -19.58
CA HIS A 372 -0.23 15.30 -18.81
C HIS A 372 0.00 15.83 -17.39
N THR A 373 -0.69 16.91 -17.02
CA THR A 373 -0.85 17.35 -15.63
C THR A 373 -2.22 16.92 -15.13
N TYR A 374 -2.30 15.72 -14.55
CA TYR A 374 -3.53 15.20 -13.97
C TYR A 374 -3.83 15.93 -12.64
N ALA A 375 -4.54 17.06 -12.71
CA ALA A 375 -4.98 17.80 -11.53
C ALA A 375 -6.46 17.51 -11.23
N CYS A 376 -6.74 16.88 -10.10
CA CYS A 376 -8.13 16.73 -9.63
C CYS A 376 -8.70 18.10 -9.24
N GLY A 377 -9.90 18.42 -9.71
CA GLY A 377 -10.60 19.67 -9.38
C GLY A 377 -10.42 20.82 -10.37
N THR A 378 -9.68 20.63 -11.46
CA THR A 378 -9.61 21.61 -12.56
C THR A 378 -10.42 21.14 -13.76
N THR A 379 -11.25 22.01 -14.33
CA THR A 379 -11.92 21.76 -15.61
C THR A 379 -10.86 21.64 -16.71
N PRO A 380 -10.78 20.51 -17.45
CA PRO A 380 -9.84 20.39 -18.56
C PRO A 380 -10.03 21.54 -19.54
N ALA A 381 -8.94 22.20 -19.92
CA ALA A 381 -9.00 23.19 -20.98
C ALA A 381 -9.28 22.44 -22.29
N ILE A 382 -10.50 22.56 -22.84
CA ILE A 382 -10.83 22.05 -24.18
C ILE A 382 -10.03 22.88 -25.18
N PRO A 383 -9.00 22.35 -25.87
CA PRO A 383 -8.41 23.06 -26.98
C PRO A 383 -9.44 23.07 -28.13
N MET A 384 -9.62 24.23 -28.76
CA MET A 384 -10.48 24.43 -29.92
C MET A 384 -10.11 23.49 -31.09
N PRO A 385 -11.11 23.09 -31.91
CA PRO A 385 -10.99 22.04 -32.90
C PRO A 385 -10.02 22.44 -34.00
N ASP A 386 -9.05 21.57 -34.29
CA ASP A 386 -8.31 21.69 -35.55
C ASP A 386 -9.29 21.44 -36.70
N ASN A 387 -9.46 22.44 -37.58
CA ASN A 387 -10.29 22.38 -38.80
C ASN A 387 -9.68 21.47 -39.88
N GLY A 388 -8.78 20.56 -39.49
CA GLY A 388 -8.16 19.58 -40.38
C GLY A 388 -9.20 18.68 -41.04
N SER A 389 -8.83 18.12 -42.18
CA SER A 389 -9.61 17.08 -42.85
C SER A 389 -9.94 15.96 -41.87
N ARG A 390 -11.15 15.42 -42.00
CA ARG A 390 -11.61 14.30 -41.18
C ARG A 390 -10.79 13.07 -41.53
N LEU A 391 -10.35 12.33 -40.51
CA LEU A 391 -9.64 11.08 -40.69
C LEU A 391 -10.52 10.09 -41.48
N SER A 392 -10.02 9.60 -42.60
CA SER A 392 -10.77 8.73 -43.51
C SER A 392 -10.83 7.27 -43.05
N ASN A 393 -9.97 6.87 -42.10
CA ASN A 393 -9.91 5.50 -41.59
C ASN A 393 -9.35 5.46 -40.16
N LEU A 394 -9.95 4.69 -39.27
CA LEU A 394 -9.50 4.45 -37.89
C LEU A 394 -9.37 2.93 -37.69
N ALA A 395 -8.29 2.46 -37.07
CA ALA A 395 -8.02 1.04 -36.86
C ALA A 395 -7.87 0.68 -35.37
N PRO A 396 -8.20 -0.56 -34.97
CA PRO A 396 -7.77 -1.08 -33.67
C PRO A 396 -6.27 -0.94 -33.48
N GLY A 397 -5.86 -0.45 -32.30
CA GLY A 397 -4.49 -0.09 -31.95
C GLY A 397 -4.21 1.41 -32.00
N ASP A 398 -4.99 2.18 -32.77
CA ASP A 398 -4.78 3.64 -32.86
C ASP A 398 -4.99 4.33 -31.50
N THR A 399 -4.18 5.37 -31.25
CA THR A 399 -4.37 6.22 -30.07
C THR A 399 -5.05 7.52 -30.50
N ILE A 400 -6.28 7.73 -30.04
CA ILE A 400 -7.02 8.97 -30.24
C ILE A 400 -7.00 9.78 -28.94
N ARG A 401 -6.90 11.10 -29.05
CA ARG A 401 -6.91 12.01 -27.91
C ARG A 401 -8.27 12.64 -27.71
N ALA A 402 -8.83 12.49 -26.52
CA ALA A 402 -10.04 13.16 -26.07
C ALA A 402 -9.69 14.04 -24.86
N ALA A 403 -9.53 15.34 -25.09
CA ALA A 403 -9.01 16.30 -24.10
C ALA A 403 -7.66 15.85 -23.50
N ASP A 404 -7.59 15.64 -22.19
CA ASP A 404 -6.37 15.24 -21.47
C ASP A 404 -6.11 13.72 -21.49
N PHE A 405 -6.97 12.94 -22.15
CA PHE A 405 -6.89 11.49 -22.16
C PHE A 405 -6.51 10.93 -23.53
N ASP A 406 -5.51 10.04 -23.53
CA ASP A 406 -5.16 9.20 -24.67
C ASP A 406 -5.96 7.90 -24.57
N ILE A 407 -6.73 7.60 -25.62
CA ILE A 407 -7.59 6.41 -25.72
C ILE A 407 -6.99 5.50 -26.79
N ILE A 408 -6.60 4.30 -26.38
CA ILE A 408 -6.14 3.23 -27.26
C ILE A 408 -7.38 2.47 -27.73
N VAL A 409 -7.69 2.58 -29.02
CA VAL A 409 -8.86 1.95 -29.63
C VAL A 409 -8.61 0.45 -29.77
N THR A 410 -9.56 -0.40 -29.38
CA THR A 410 -9.44 -1.87 -29.48
C THR A 410 -10.43 -2.49 -30.45
N GLU A 411 -11.51 -1.78 -30.78
CA GLU A 411 -12.49 -2.19 -31.78
C GLU A 411 -12.99 -0.96 -32.53
N VAL A 412 -13.13 -1.06 -33.85
CA VAL A 412 -13.72 -0.01 -34.69
C VAL A 412 -14.84 -0.61 -35.54
N ARG A 413 -16.00 0.05 -35.52
CA ARG A 413 -17.23 -0.27 -36.25
C ARG A 413 -17.78 0.99 -36.91
N GLY A 414 -18.44 0.86 -38.06
CA GLY A 414 -18.92 2.04 -38.80
C GLY A 414 -17.80 2.77 -39.54
N GLY A 415 -18.02 4.04 -39.91
CA GLY A 415 -16.99 4.87 -40.57
C GLY A 415 -17.48 5.97 -41.51
N GLY A 416 -16.58 6.86 -41.89
CA GLY A 416 -16.84 7.97 -42.80
C GLY A 416 -17.51 9.18 -42.13
N SER A 417 -18.39 9.90 -42.85
CA SER A 417 -19.04 11.12 -42.37
C SER A 417 -20.03 10.92 -41.22
N ALA A 418 -20.47 9.68 -40.99
CA ALA A 418 -21.40 9.28 -39.93
C ALA A 418 -20.73 9.06 -38.55
N GLY A 419 -19.40 9.08 -38.49
CA GLY A 419 -18.64 8.81 -37.25
C GLY A 419 -18.39 7.31 -37.02
N TRP A 420 -17.36 7.03 -36.23
CA TRP A 420 -16.95 5.68 -35.86
C TRP A 420 -17.59 5.27 -34.53
N HIS A 421 -17.85 3.98 -34.35
CA HIS A 421 -18.29 3.39 -33.10
C HIS A 421 -17.28 2.33 -32.67
N GLY A 422 -17.21 2.01 -31.40
CA GLY A 422 -16.25 1.02 -30.96
C GLY A 422 -16.01 1.03 -29.47
N VAL A 423 -14.95 0.34 -29.08
CA VAL A 423 -14.44 0.36 -27.72
C VAL A 423 -12.94 0.56 -27.75
N GLY A 424 -12.43 1.11 -26.65
CA GLY A 424 -11.02 1.28 -26.39
C GLY A 424 -10.75 1.29 -24.90
N TYR A 425 -9.55 1.65 -24.52
CA TYR A 425 -9.22 1.92 -23.13
C TYR A 425 -8.30 3.12 -23.01
N THR A 426 -8.35 3.79 -21.86
CA THR A 426 -7.36 4.81 -21.48
C THR A 426 -6.54 4.27 -20.31
N GLU A 427 -5.24 4.52 -20.31
CA GLU A 427 -4.36 4.18 -19.18
C GLU A 427 -4.26 5.39 -18.25
N ILE A 428 -4.47 5.16 -16.96
CA ILE A 428 -4.40 6.21 -15.95
C ILE A 428 -3.08 6.11 -15.20
N PRO A 429 -2.11 7.02 -15.42
CA PRO A 429 -0.76 6.88 -14.87
C PRO A 429 -0.71 6.86 -13.33
N TYR A 430 -1.60 7.59 -12.67
CA TYR A 430 -1.70 7.58 -11.19
C TYR A 430 -2.44 6.35 -10.63
N LEU A 431 -2.99 5.48 -11.48
CA LEU A 431 -3.51 4.15 -11.12
C LEU A 431 -2.59 3.03 -11.64
N GLN A 432 -1.28 3.27 -11.68
CA GLN A 432 -0.26 2.33 -12.19
C GLN A 432 -0.54 1.82 -13.61
N GLY A 433 -1.11 2.65 -14.49
CA GLY A 433 -1.45 2.26 -15.86
C GLY A 433 -2.72 1.42 -15.97
N SER A 434 -3.57 1.42 -14.93
CA SER A 434 -4.88 0.76 -14.99
C SER A 434 -5.67 1.23 -16.21
N ARG A 435 -6.22 0.25 -16.94
CA ARG A 435 -6.98 0.46 -18.17
C ARG A 435 -8.44 0.67 -17.85
N ILE A 436 -8.96 1.86 -18.13
CA ILE A 436 -10.39 2.15 -18.04
C ILE A 436 -11.01 1.91 -19.41
N ALA A 437 -12.02 1.04 -19.48
CA ALA A 437 -12.76 0.79 -20.71
C ALA A 437 -13.53 2.05 -21.14
N ILE A 438 -13.42 2.37 -22.43
CA ILE A 438 -14.08 3.51 -23.06
C ILE A 438 -14.95 3.00 -24.19
N GLU A 439 -16.22 3.41 -24.20
CA GLU A 439 -17.12 3.23 -25.32
C GLU A 439 -17.08 4.46 -26.22
N LEU A 440 -16.94 4.23 -27.52
CA LEU A 440 -16.87 5.24 -28.56
C LEU A 440 -18.18 5.22 -29.36
N THR A 441 -18.89 6.34 -29.40
CA THR A 441 -20.16 6.47 -30.13
C THR A 441 -20.11 7.64 -31.10
N GLY A 442 -20.20 7.34 -32.40
CA GLY A 442 -20.21 8.35 -33.47
C GLY A 442 -18.98 9.25 -33.47
N VAL A 443 -17.83 8.74 -33.01
CA VAL A 443 -16.60 9.53 -32.85
C VAL A 443 -16.06 9.96 -34.20
N VAL A 444 -15.78 11.26 -34.33
CA VAL A 444 -15.15 11.87 -35.50
C VAL A 444 -13.80 12.36 -35.04
N VAL A 445 -12.76 11.95 -35.75
CA VAL A 445 -11.36 12.21 -35.41
C VAL A 445 -10.73 12.98 -36.57
N ASN A 446 -9.93 14.00 -36.30
CA ASN A 446 -9.19 14.73 -37.34
C ASN A 446 -7.92 13.97 -37.75
N GLU A 447 -7.21 14.44 -38.78
CA GLU A 447 -5.93 13.84 -39.21
C GLU A 447 -4.82 13.82 -38.15
N CYS A 448 -4.98 14.60 -37.08
CA CYS A 448 -4.09 14.63 -35.93
C CYS A 448 -4.52 13.71 -34.78
N TYR A 449 -5.45 12.79 -35.03
CA TYR A 449 -5.94 11.81 -34.04
C TYR A 449 -6.59 12.46 -32.82
N GLU A 450 -7.11 13.68 -32.95
CA GLU A 450 -7.87 14.36 -31.91
C GLU A 450 -9.37 14.20 -32.16
N LEU A 451 -10.11 13.93 -31.08
CA LEU A 451 -11.56 13.80 -31.12
C LEU A 451 -12.20 15.17 -31.40
N VAL A 452 -12.84 15.31 -32.56
CA VAL A 452 -13.52 16.54 -33.01
C VAL A 452 -15.05 16.43 -33.03
N GLY A 453 -15.60 15.25 -32.78
CA GLY A 453 -17.05 15.02 -32.68
C GLY A 453 -17.38 13.63 -32.16
N GLY A 454 -18.64 13.39 -31.81
CA GLY A 454 -19.10 12.16 -31.15
C GLY A 454 -18.79 12.12 -29.66
N THR A 455 -18.98 10.96 -29.02
CA THR A 455 -18.78 10.80 -27.57
C THR A 455 -17.84 9.64 -27.27
N ALA A 456 -16.91 9.89 -26.34
CA ALA A 456 -16.11 8.88 -25.68
C ALA A 456 -16.52 8.87 -24.20
N VAL A 457 -17.12 7.78 -23.73
CA VAL A 457 -17.67 7.66 -22.38
C VAL A 457 -17.03 6.44 -21.70
N SER A 458 -16.68 6.55 -20.43
CA SER A 458 -16.25 5.39 -19.65
C SER A 458 -17.36 4.36 -19.61
N ALA A 459 -17.08 3.14 -20.05
CA ALA A 459 -18.03 2.04 -20.04
C ALA A 459 -17.94 1.27 -18.71
N TYR A 460 -19.08 1.02 -18.07
CA TYR A 460 -19.19 0.20 -16.88
C TYR A 460 -20.02 -1.06 -17.20
N ASP A 461 -19.35 -2.22 -17.32
CA ASP A 461 -19.99 -3.53 -17.47
C ASP A 461 -19.70 -4.40 -16.23
N PRO A 462 -20.69 -4.66 -15.36
CA PRO A 462 -20.53 -5.47 -14.15
C PRO A 462 -20.40 -6.99 -14.39
N SER A 463 -20.53 -7.47 -15.63
CA SER A 463 -20.41 -8.88 -16.01
C SER A 463 -19.04 -9.28 -16.57
N TRP A 464 -18.16 -8.31 -16.81
CA TRP A 464 -16.79 -8.54 -17.27
C TRP A 464 -15.90 -9.07 -16.15
N LYS A 465 -15.35 -10.28 -16.35
CA LYS A 465 -14.58 -11.02 -15.34
C LYS A 465 -13.21 -10.42 -15.00
N GLU A 466 -12.77 -9.36 -15.69
CA GLU A 466 -11.48 -8.69 -15.45
C GLU A 466 -11.58 -7.22 -15.03
N VAL A 467 -12.79 -6.71 -14.73
CA VAL A 467 -12.96 -5.34 -14.20
C VAL A 467 -13.42 -5.40 -12.75
N LYS A 468 -12.52 -5.06 -11.82
CA LYS A 468 -12.86 -4.95 -10.39
C LYS A 468 -13.61 -3.65 -10.11
N LYS A 469 -14.60 -3.71 -9.21
CA LYS A 469 -15.33 -2.52 -8.73
C LYS A 469 -14.36 -1.54 -8.06
N VAL A 470 -14.50 -0.24 -8.31
CA VAL A 470 -13.70 0.81 -7.64
C VAL A 470 -13.80 0.68 -6.12
N ASP A 471 -14.97 0.32 -5.60
CA ASP A 471 -15.23 0.11 -4.18
C ASP A 471 -14.52 -1.14 -3.60
N GLN A 472 -14.17 -2.11 -4.46
CA GLN A 472 -13.34 -3.28 -4.13
C GLN A 472 -11.85 -3.06 -4.40
N ILE A 473 -11.50 -2.02 -5.14
CA ILE A 473 -10.12 -1.55 -5.37
C ILE A 473 -9.72 -0.56 -4.25
N LEU A 474 -10.70 0.07 -3.58
CA LEU A 474 -10.48 0.96 -2.46
C LEU A 474 -10.13 0.17 -1.18
N ASN A 475 -8.82 -0.03 -1.03
CA ASN A 475 -8.11 -0.38 0.20
C ASN A 475 -8.18 -1.88 0.60
N PRO A 476 -7.18 -2.71 0.25
CA PRO A 476 -7.04 -4.10 0.74
C PRO A 476 -7.23 -4.22 2.26
N LEU A 477 -6.84 -3.15 2.96
CA LEU A 477 -6.96 -2.95 4.40
C LEU A 477 -8.39 -3.08 4.94
N LYS A 478 -9.38 -2.51 4.24
CA LYS A 478 -10.80 -2.54 4.67
C LYS A 478 -11.44 -3.90 4.42
N VAL A 479 -10.99 -4.61 3.39
CA VAL A 479 -11.46 -5.97 3.07
C VAL A 479 -10.97 -6.96 4.13
N GLN A 480 -9.70 -6.87 4.52
CA GLN A 480 -9.12 -7.72 5.57
C GLN A 480 -9.73 -7.43 6.96
N GLU A 481 -9.97 -6.15 7.29
CA GLU A 481 -10.63 -5.75 8.54
C GLU A 481 -12.07 -6.29 8.62
N LYS A 482 -12.84 -6.16 7.53
CA LYS A 482 -14.20 -6.69 7.44
C LYS A 482 -14.24 -8.21 7.61
N LEU A 483 -13.39 -8.94 6.89
CA LEU A 483 -13.34 -10.41 6.96
C LEU A 483 -12.97 -10.92 8.36
N THR A 484 -12.09 -10.19 9.06
CA THR A 484 -11.72 -10.53 10.45
C THR A 484 -12.87 -10.29 11.42
N VAL A 485 -13.64 -9.21 11.24
CA VAL A 485 -14.87 -8.94 12.02
C VAL A 485 -15.94 -9.99 11.73
N ASP A 486 -16.14 -10.36 10.47
CA ASP A 486 -17.10 -11.41 10.08
C ASP A 486 -16.74 -12.77 10.71
N ILE A 487 -15.45 -13.14 10.77
CA ILE A 487 -15.01 -14.37 11.47
C ILE A 487 -15.32 -14.29 12.97
N ILE A 488 -15.00 -13.16 13.62
CA ILE A 488 -15.21 -12.97 15.06
C ILE A 488 -16.71 -13.01 15.40
N ASP A 489 -17.57 -12.38 14.61
CA ASP A 489 -19.02 -12.32 14.86
C ASP A 489 -19.65 -13.72 14.76
N HIS A 490 -19.38 -14.44 13.66
CA HIS A 490 -19.86 -15.80 13.45
C HIS A 490 -19.32 -16.78 14.51
N PHE A 491 -18.08 -16.59 14.98
CA PHE A 491 -17.46 -17.43 16.01
C PHE A 491 -17.90 -17.05 17.44
N SER A 492 -18.35 -15.82 17.67
CA SER A 492 -18.80 -15.34 18.99
C SER A 492 -20.17 -15.88 19.38
N ASN A 493 -21.03 -16.22 18.41
CA ASN A 493 -22.36 -16.76 18.66
C ASN A 493 -22.35 -18.30 18.85
N LEU A 494 -22.23 -18.77 20.10
CA LEU A 494 -22.20 -20.19 20.45
C LEU A 494 -23.48 -20.96 20.08
N ALA A 495 -24.64 -20.29 20.09
CA ALA A 495 -25.93 -20.93 19.79
C ALA A 495 -26.06 -21.35 18.32
N GLU A 496 -25.32 -20.69 17.43
CA GLU A 496 -25.36 -20.91 15.96
C GLU A 496 -24.03 -21.40 15.40
N LEU A 497 -23.02 -21.62 16.25
CA LEU A 497 -21.65 -21.89 15.85
C LEU A 497 -21.53 -23.08 14.86
N GLN A 498 -22.31 -24.14 15.10
CA GLN A 498 -22.36 -25.31 14.21
C GLN A 498 -22.89 -24.98 12.81
N ASN A 499 -23.87 -24.07 12.71
CA ASN A 499 -24.44 -23.61 11.44
C ASN A 499 -23.51 -22.62 10.72
N ASN A 500 -22.65 -21.94 11.49
CA ASN A 500 -21.77 -20.89 10.99
C ASN A 500 -20.39 -21.40 10.53
N TYR A 501 -20.01 -22.65 10.84
CA TYR A 501 -18.68 -23.19 10.47
C TYR A 501 -18.37 -23.06 8.97
N ALA A 502 -19.33 -23.30 8.08
CA ALA A 502 -19.12 -23.14 6.64
C ALA A 502 -18.86 -21.68 6.25
N GLN A 503 -19.50 -20.73 6.92
CA GLN A 503 -19.31 -19.30 6.69
C GLN A 503 -17.96 -18.83 7.25
N ILE A 504 -17.56 -19.36 8.41
CA ILE A 504 -16.25 -19.10 9.02
C ILE A 504 -15.13 -19.63 8.13
N ASP A 505 -15.25 -20.87 7.62
CA ASP A 505 -14.26 -21.45 6.70
C ASP A 505 -14.13 -20.61 5.41
N ASN A 506 -15.25 -20.19 4.81
CA ASN A 506 -15.25 -19.33 3.62
C ASN A 506 -14.60 -17.96 3.88
N SER A 507 -14.83 -17.37 5.06
CA SER A 507 -14.23 -16.09 5.47
C SER A 507 -12.74 -16.23 5.76
N ILE A 508 -12.30 -17.36 6.33
CA ILE A 508 -10.88 -17.70 6.51
C ILE A 508 -10.17 -17.84 5.16
N ASP A 509 -10.76 -18.55 4.19
CA ASP A 509 -10.20 -18.70 2.84
C ASP A 509 -10.13 -17.37 2.08
N SER A 510 -11.15 -16.53 2.26
CA SER A 510 -11.19 -15.18 1.71
C SER A 510 -10.14 -14.28 2.34
N LEU A 511 -9.92 -14.37 3.66
CA LEU A 511 -8.91 -13.62 4.39
C LEU A 511 -7.50 -14.04 3.95
N ARG A 512 -7.24 -15.35 3.88
CA ARG A 512 -5.96 -15.90 3.37
C ARG A 512 -5.69 -15.45 1.94
N SER A 513 -6.70 -15.51 1.06
CA SER A 513 -6.60 -15.01 -0.31
C SER A 513 -6.38 -13.51 -0.37
N SER A 514 -6.98 -12.73 0.53
CA SER A 514 -6.78 -11.29 0.60
C SER A 514 -5.38 -10.91 1.07
N ILE A 515 -4.74 -11.68 1.96
CA ILE A 515 -3.33 -11.49 2.35
C ILE A 515 -2.40 -11.87 1.20
N LEU A 516 -2.67 -13.00 0.54
CA LEU A 516 -1.87 -13.49 -0.58
C LEU A 516 -1.81 -12.51 -1.76
N ASN A 517 -2.91 -11.78 -1.98
CA ASN A 517 -3.06 -10.83 -3.09
C ASN A 517 -2.89 -9.36 -2.67
N ASP A 518 -2.44 -9.09 -1.42
CA ASP A 518 -2.15 -7.74 -0.96
C ASP A 518 -0.78 -7.27 -1.47
N PHE A 519 -0.80 -6.32 -2.41
CA PHE A 519 0.40 -5.76 -3.02
C PHE A 519 1.10 -4.73 -2.13
N ALA A 520 0.46 -4.29 -1.03
CA ALA A 520 1.09 -3.42 -0.04
C ALA A 520 2.07 -4.18 0.87
N LEU A 521 2.04 -5.52 0.85
CA LEU A 521 2.92 -6.38 1.64
C LEU A 521 4.08 -6.92 0.81
N THR A 522 5.30 -6.77 1.32
CA THR A 522 6.47 -7.52 0.82
C THR A 522 6.27 -9.03 1.04
N GLU A 523 7.02 -9.86 0.30
CA GLU A 523 6.95 -11.32 0.44
C GLU A 523 7.19 -11.78 1.88
N GLU A 524 8.18 -11.22 2.57
CA GLU A 524 8.49 -11.58 3.96
C GLU A 524 7.35 -11.25 4.93
N GLN A 525 6.68 -10.12 4.74
CA GLN A 525 5.52 -9.76 5.55
C GLN A 525 4.31 -10.62 5.27
N ARG A 526 4.09 -10.93 3.99
CA ARG A 526 3.01 -11.80 3.55
C ARG A 526 3.17 -13.18 4.19
N GLN A 527 4.37 -13.74 4.16
CA GLN A 527 4.67 -15.00 4.85
C GLN A 527 4.55 -14.88 6.37
N ALA A 528 5.03 -13.79 6.99
CA ALA A 528 4.89 -13.58 8.44
C ALA A 528 3.42 -13.47 8.90
N GLN A 529 2.55 -12.90 8.07
CA GLN A 529 1.12 -12.80 8.34
C GLN A 529 0.39 -14.12 8.09
N LEU A 530 0.75 -14.84 7.02
CA LEU A 530 0.24 -16.18 6.77
C LEU A 530 0.62 -17.14 7.89
N LEU A 531 1.85 -17.08 8.43
CA LEU A 531 2.25 -17.89 9.57
C LEU A 531 1.42 -17.63 10.83
N LYS A 532 1.06 -16.36 11.10
CA LYS A 532 0.17 -16.02 12.22
C LYS A 532 -1.25 -16.50 11.98
N LEU A 533 -1.77 -16.30 10.76
CA LEU A 533 -3.10 -16.75 10.37
C LEU A 533 -3.20 -18.28 10.48
N ASP A 534 -2.19 -19.01 10.01
CA ASP A 534 -2.12 -20.47 10.03
C ASP A 534 -2.08 -21.02 11.46
N SER A 535 -1.38 -20.33 12.38
CA SER A 535 -1.41 -20.68 13.82
C SER A 535 -2.82 -20.61 14.39
N VAL A 536 -3.55 -19.52 14.12
CA VAL A 536 -4.91 -19.31 14.63
C VAL A 536 -5.91 -20.26 13.96
N ILE A 537 -5.75 -20.52 12.65
CA ILE A 537 -6.54 -21.52 11.91
C ILE A 537 -6.35 -22.91 12.52
N SER A 538 -5.13 -23.25 12.93
CA SER A 538 -4.87 -24.54 13.57
C SER A 538 -5.64 -24.68 14.88
N ASP A 539 -5.64 -23.65 15.74
CA ASP A 539 -6.40 -23.65 16.99
C ASP A 539 -7.92 -23.71 16.74
N TYR A 540 -8.42 -23.00 15.72
CA TYR A 540 -9.81 -23.07 15.27
C TYR A 540 -10.21 -24.48 14.82
N HIS A 541 -9.37 -25.17 14.02
CA HIS A 541 -9.67 -26.53 13.59
C HIS A 541 -9.62 -27.53 14.75
N ILE A 542 -8.72 -27.35 15.72
CA ILE A 542 -8.69 -28.16 16.94
C ILE A 542 -9.98 -27.95 17.73
N PHE A 543 -10.43 -26.69 17.89
CA PHE A 543 -11.69 -26.37 18.58
C PHE A 543 -12.92 -26.95 17.86
N LYS A 544 -13.00 -26.78 16.54
CA LYS A 544 -14.10 -27.28 15.70
C LYS A 544 -14.25 -28.80 15.75
N ASN A 545 -13.14 -29.51 15.87
CA ASN A 545 -13.11 -30.98 15.89
C ASN A 545 -13.12 -31.57 17.31
N ASP A 546 -13.05 -30.75 18.38
CA ASP A 546 -13.13 -31.23 19.77
C ASP A 546 -14.59 -31.58 20.10
N PRO A 547 -14.93 -32.87 20.35
CA PRO A 547 -16.30 -33.28 20.62
C PRO A 547 -16.91 -32.58 21.85
N ASN A 548 -16.07 -32.16 22.81
CA ASN A 548 -16.54 -31.50 24.04
C ASN A 548 -16.88 -30.02 23.84
N CYS A 549 -16.25 -29.37 22.85
CA CYS A 549 -16.53 -27.98 22.49
C CYS A 549 -17.50 -27.87 21.29
N ASN A 550 -17.62 -28.94 20.51
CA ASN A 550 -18.50 -29.03 19.35
C ASN A 550 -19.92 -29.53 19.70
N SER A 551 -20.21 -29.99 20.92
CA SER A 551 -21.56 -30.46 21.30
C SER A 551 -22.19 -29.64 22.44
N SER A 552 -22.99 -28.61 22.12
CA SER A 552 -24.32 -28.35 22.72
C SER A 552 -24.77 -26.88 22.49
N PRO A 553 -25.96 -26.65 21.90
CA PRO A 553 -26.56 -25.32 21.81
C PRO A 553 -27.06 -24.74 23.14
N ASN A 554 -27.09 -25.51 24.24
CA ASN A 554 -27.58 -25.03 25.52
C ASN A 554 -26.99 -25.82 26.72
N ASN A 555 -26.44 -25.07 27.67
CA ASN A 555 -26.32 -25.38 29.11
C ASN A 555 -25.15 -26.30 29.60
N ARG A 556 -24.19 -25.68 30.33
CA ARG A 556 -23.76 -26.11 31.69
C ARG A 556 -22.91 -25.03 32.37
N ILE A 557 -23.57 -23.95 32.81
CA ILE A 557 -23.15 -23.24 34.03
C ILE A 557 -23.89 -23.91 35.18
N ALA A 558 -23.32 -24.99 35.72
CA ALA A 558 -23.49 -25.46 37.10
C ALA A 558 -22.94 -26.87 37.21
N THR A 559 -22.16 -27.11 38.26
CA THR A 559 -21.56 -28.40 38.65
C THR A 559 -20.37 -28.82 37.80
N PHE A 560 -19.18 -28.29 38.12
CA PHE A 560 -17.96 -29.06 38.39
C PHE A 560 -16.91 -28.10 38.98
N LYS A 561 -16.94 -27.94 40.31
CA LYS A 561 -15.76 -27.52 41.06
C LYS A 561 -14.90 -28.77 41.23
N ASN A 562 -13.63 -28.66 40.86
CA ASN A 562 -12.56 -29.69 40.88
C ASN A 562 -12.51 -30.58 39.64
N GLU A 563 -11.58 -30.29 38.72
CA GLU A 563 -10.44 -31.15 38.40
C GLU A 563 -9.55 -30.50 37.33
N THR A 564 -8.25 -30.71 37.48
CA THR A 564 -7.13 -29.97 36.87
C THR A 564 -6.78 -30.37 35.44
N ASN A 565 -7.70 -30.82 34.58
CA ASN A 565 -7.32 -31.20 33.20
C ASN A 565 -8.46 -31.23 32.14
N LEU A 566 -9.51 -30.40 32.27
CA LEU A 566 -10.50 -30.19 31.20
C LEU A 566 -10.49 -28.70 30.81
N GLY A 567 -9.86 -28.39 29.68
CA GLY A 567 -9.69 -27.03 29.18
C GLY A 567 -11.03 -26.37 28.89
N ASN A 568 -11.31 -25.28 29.59
CA ASN A 568 -12.50 -24.45 29.43
C ASN A 568 -12.71 -24.05 27.95
N CYS A 569 -13.76 -24.54 27.29
CA CYS A 569 -14.07 -24.21 25.89
C CYS A 569 -14.27 -22.70 25.70
N ASP A 570 -14.77 -21.97 26.71
CA ASP A 570 -14.89 -20.51 26.65
C ASP A 570 -13.51 -19.84 26.64
N ALA A 571 -12.52 -20.41 27.35
CA ALA A 571 -11.16 -19.89 27.33
C ALA A 571 -10.50 -20.14 25.97
N LYS A 572 -10.58 -21.37 25.44
CA LYS A 572 -10.07 -21.69 24.08
C LYS A 572 -10.73 -20.83 23.00
N LYS A 573 -12.04 -20.61 23.11
CA LYS A 573 -12.80 -19.73 22.22
C LYS A 573 -12.28 -18.29 22.30
N ASN A 574 -12.10 -17.76 23.51
CA ASN A 574 -11.58 -16.41 23.71
C ASN A 574 -10.13 -16.27 23.21
N ASP A 575 -9.32 -17.32 23.31
CA ASP A 575 -7.96 -17.35 22.78
C ASP A 575 -7.96 -17.31 21.23
N ILE A 576 -8.87 -18.03 20.58
CA ILE A 576 -9.04 -18.00 19.11
C ILE A 576 -9.57 -16.64 18.64
N ILE A 577 -10.57 -16.07 19.32
CA ILE A 577 -11.08 -14.71 19.05
C ILE A 577 -9.96 -13.69 19.20
N THR A 578 -9.15 -13.83 20.25
CA THR A 578 -7.98 -12.99 20.51
C THR A 578 -6.92 -13.19 19.43
N GLY A 579 -6.72 -14.42 18.97
CA GLY A 579 -5.86 -14.78 17.85
C GLY A 579 -6.26 -14.05 16.57
N PHE A 580 -7.51 -14.17 16.14
CA PHE A 580 -8.05 -13.46 14.97
C PHE A 580 -8.00 -11.93 15.15
N SER A 581 -8.30 -11.43 16.35
CA SER A 581 -8.21 -10.00 16.69
C SER A 581 -6.76 -9.47 16.71
N ASN A 582 -5.78 -10.37 16.86
CA ASN A 582 -4.35 -10.08 16.88
C ASN A 582 -3.66 -10.41 15.54
N LEU A 583 -4.41 -10.89 14.54
CA LEU A 583 -4.00 -10.92 13.14
C LEU A 583 -3.93 -9.49 12.62
N ASP A 584 -2.82 -8.85 12.96
CA ASP A 584 -2.53 -7.44 12.69
C ASP A 584 -2.14 -7.28 11.21
N ILE A 585 -3.09 -7.43 10.30
CA ILE A 585 -2.78 -7.52 8.87
C ILE A 585 -2.28 -6.19 8.32
N ASN A 586 -2.46 -5.03 8.98
CA ASN A 586 -1.86 -3.78 8.47
C ASN A 586 -1.55 -2.66 9.48
N ARG A 587 -1.06 -2.96 10.69
CA ARG A 587 -0.60 -1.90 11.63
C ARG A 587 0.90 -1.81 11.87
N LYS A 588 1.76 -2.62 11.21
CA LYS A 588 3.20 -2.73 11.59
C LYS A 588 4.26 -2.48 10.52
N GLN A 589 3.98 -1.87 9.36
CA GLN A 589 5.06 -1.61 8.39
C GLN A 589 5.29 -0.17 7.90
N TYR A 590 5.06 0.81 8.77
CA TYR A 590 5.83 2.06 8.72
C TYR A 590 6.45 2.43 10.07
N GLU A 591 6.39 1.54 11.05
CA GLU A 591 6.63 1.89 12.45
C GLU A 591 7.21 0.67 13.17
N SER A 592 8.51 0.69 13.44
CA SER A 592 9.06 -0.30 14.39
C SER A 592 8.48 0.02 15.77
N GLU A 593 7.88 -0.98 16.43
CA GLU A 593 7.50 -0.80 17.83
C GLU A 593 8.78 -0.73 18.68
N PRO A 594 8.92 0.27 19.56
CA PRO A 594 10.01 0.36 20.53
C PRO A 594 10.10 -0.92 21.36
N THR A 595 11.31 -1.36 21.69
CA THR A 595 11.49 -2.49 22.62
C THR A 595 11.01 -2.11 24.03
N ASP A 596 10.55 -3.09 24.83
CA ASP A 596 9.94 -2.91 26.17
C ASP A 596 10.76 -2.06 27.17
N ARG A 597 12.04 -1.84 26.87
CA ARG A 597 13.01 -1.09 27.68
C ARG A 597 13.07 0.41 27.36
N GLU A 598 12.55 0.87 26.21
CA GLU A 598 12.86 2.20 25.65
C GLU A 598 11.82 3.31 25.94
N LEU A 599 10.72 3.06 26.66
CA LEU A 599 9.64 4.06 26.88
C LEU A 599 8.95 3.96 28.25
N SER A 600 9.72 3.79 29.32
CA SER A 600 9.17 3.51 30.66
C SER A 600 8.32 4.65 31.28
N GLN A 601 8.29 5.86 30.68
CA GLN A 601 7.63 7.05 31.24
C GLN A 601 6.59 7.72 30.30
N ALA A 602 6.17 7.07 29.21
CA ALA A 602 5.23 7.64 28.23
C ALA A 602 3.78 7.71 28.76
N GLN A 603 3.54 8.65 29.67
CA GLN A 603 2.22 9.00 30.19
C GLN A 603 1.75 10.30 29.54
N PHE A 604 0.48 10.32 29.15
CA PHE A 604 -0.12 11.47 28.50
C PHE A 604 -1.42 11.86 29.19
N THR A 605 -1.65 13.16 29.30
CA THR A 605 -2.90 13.74 29.80
C THR A 605 -3.65 14.30 28.60
N PHE A 606 -4.79 13.68 28.27
CA PHE A 606 -5.73 14.25 27.32
C PHE A 606 -6.67 15.21 28.06
N VAL A 607 -6.79 16.43 27.54
CA VAL A 607 -7.69 17.44 28.07
C VAL A 607 -8.62 17.88 26.96
N HIS A 608 -9.91 17.84 27.24
CA HIS A 608 -10.90 18.53 26.42
C HIS A 608 -11.90 19.29 27.28
N ARG A 609 -12.30 20.46 26.79
CA ARG A 609 -13.21 21.34 27.52
C ARG A 609 -13.99 22.25 26.59
N SER A 610 -15.17 22.64 27.04
CA SER A 610 -16.07 23.55 26.35
C SER A 610 -16.27 24.82 27.18
N PHE A 611 -16.01 25.99 26.60
CA PHE A 611 -16.01 27.29 27.28
C PHE A 611 -16.77 28.35 26.50
N ALA A 612 -17.37 29.30 27.20
CA ALA A 612 -18.03 30.47 26.63
C ALA A 612 -17.03 31.63 26.55
N PRO A 613 -16.52 32.02 25.37
CA PRO A 613 -15.42 33.00 25.27
C PRO A 613 -15.77 34.42 25.71
N TRP A 614 -17.06 34.74 25.76
CA TRP A 614 -17.57 36.07 26.11
C TRP A 614 -17.56 36.34 27.61
N LYS A 615 -17.63 37.61 27.99
CA LYS A 615 -17.94 38.04 29.37
C LYS A 615 -19.39 37.71 29.75
N ARG A 616 -20.30 37.81 28.79
CA ARG A 616 -21.74 37.51 28.93
C ARG A 616 -22.28 36.85 27.66
N PHE A 617 -23.16 35.85 27.82
CA PHE A 617 -23.77 35.11 26.71
C PHE A 617 -25.17 34.57 27.07
N GLY A 618 -25.93 34.11 26.06
CA GLY A 618 -27.19 33.38 26.30
C GLY A 618 -28.43 34.24 26.59
N ASP A 619 -28.50 35.47 26.08
CA ASP A 619 -29.75 36.25 26.10
C ASP A 619 -30.76 35.60 25.13
N LEU A 620 -31.79 34.96 25.68
CA LEU A 620 -32.92 34.45 24.92
C LEU A 620 -33.84 35.62 24.57
N PHE A 621 -34.04 35.88 23.27
CA PHE A 621 -34.96 36.87 22.70
C PHE A 621 -34.50 38.33 22.65
N GLY A 622 -33.21 38.63 22.89
CA GLY A 622 -32.58 39.90 22.54
C GLY A 622 -33.19 41.16 23.16
N THR A 623 -34.00 41.00 24.19
CA THR A 623 -34.83 42.06 24.80
C THR A 623 -34.69 42.11 26.32
N PHE A 624 -33.90 41.22 26.92
CA PHE A 624 -33.71 41.18 28.36
C PHE A 624 -32.22 41.22 28.69
N GLN A 625 -31.82 42.12 29.59
CA GLN A 625 -30.45 42.20 30.13
C GLN A 625 -30.01 40.94 30.93
N ARG A 626 -30.60 39.76 30.67
CA ARG A 626 -30.49 38.53 31.47
C ARG A 626 -29.63 37.52 30.71
N SER A 627 -28.34 37.56 30.99
CA SER A 627 -27.30 36.72 30.38
C SER A 627 -26.51 35.98 31.45
N PHE A 628 -25.87 34.89 31.06
CA PHE A 628 -24.92 34.17 31.91
C PHE A 628 -23.53 34.76 31.79
N ALA A 629 -22.76 34.75 32.88
CA ALA A 629 -21.34 35.03 32.84
C ALA A 629 -20.62 33.93 32.03
N GLY A 630 -19.87 34.34 31.02
CA GLY A 630 -18.99 33.42 30.29
C GLY A 630 -17.61 33.32 30.92
N ASP A 631 -16.75 32.52 30.29
CA ASP A 631 -15.38 32.26 30.72
C ASP A 631 -14.41 33.41 30.41
N ASN A 632 -14.80 34.32 29.51
CA ASN A 632 -14.05 35.52 29.15
C ASN A 632 -12.55 35.25 28.88
N ARG A 633 -12.27 34.38 27.90
CA ARG A 633 -10.91 33.99 27.52
C ARG A 633 -10.84 33.45 26.08
N GLY A 634 -9.61 33.39 25.54
CA GLY A 634 -9.28 32.63 24.32
C GLY A 634 -8.95 31.16 24.58
N PHE A 635 -8.46 30.49 23.53
CA PHE A 635 -7.98 29.11 23.60
C PHE A 635 -6.69 29.01 24.44
N SER A 636 -6.53 27.93 25.20
CA SER A 636 -5.42 27.76 26.15
C SER A 636 -4.99 26.31 26.33
N LEU A 637 -3.68 26.12 26.57
CA LEU A 637 -3.05 24.83 26.91
C LEU A 637 -2.79 24.64 28.41
N LEU A 638 -3.29 25.54 29.27
CA LEU A 638 -3.05 25.44 30.72
C LEU A 638 -3.83 24.27 31.35
N THR A 639 -3.12 23.42 32.10
CA THR A 639 -3.63 22.18 32.72
C THR A 639 -3.52 22.08 34.23
N SER A 640 -2.49 22.66 34.84
CA SER A 640 -2.09 22.48 36.25
C SER A 640 -2.54 21.15 36.87
N SER A 641 -1.85 20.07 36.53
CA SER A 641 -2.01 18.72 37.07
C SER A 641 -1.66 18.56 38.56
N GLN A 642 -1.49 19.64 39.32
CA GLN A 642 -1.12 19.58 40.75
C GLN A 642 -2.06 20.32 41.71
N ASP A 643 -3.02 21.10 41.24
CA ASP A 643 -4.06 21.63 42.12
C ASP A 643 -5.33 21.81 41.30
N TYR A 644 -6.34 20.99 41.60
CA TYR A 644 -7.73 21.13 41.17
C TYR A 644 -8.39 22.39 41.79
N SER A 645 -7.63 23.48 41.85
CA SER A 645 -8.02 24.76 42.40
C SER A 645 -8.52 25.67 41.29
N ILE A 646 -9.63 26.35 41.57
CA ILE A 646 -10.20 27.45 40.80
C ILE A 646 -9.06 28.38 40.31
N GLY A 647 -8.89 28.49 38.98
CA GLY A 647 -8.13 29.60 38.38
C GLY A 647 -6.96 29.29 37.46
N LYS A 648 -7.00 28.31 36.54
CA LYS A 648 -5.97 28.19 35.48
C LYS A 648 -6.45 28.05 34.03
N ALA A 649 -7.73 27.77 33.78
CA ALA A 649 -8.53 28.28 32.65
C ALA A 649 -9.98 27.85 32.90
N THR A 650 -10.92 28.79 32.90
CA THR A 650 -12.33 28.52 33.18
C THR A 650 -13.00 27.81 31.99
N ALA A 651 -13.98 26.95 32.21
CA ALA A 651 -14.81 26.42 31.12
C ALA A 651 -16.14 25.95 31.70
N ARG A 652 -17.16 25.88 30.85
CA ARG A 652 -18.48 25.39 31.24
C ARG A 652 -18.40 23.94 31.68
N ILE A 653 -17.73 23.08 30.91
CA ILE A 653 -17.45 21.68 31.29
C ILE A 653 -16.03 21.29 30.86
N HIS A 654 -15.41 20.42 31.67
CA HIS A 654 -14.06 19.90 31.47
C HIS A 654 -14.03 18.41 31.71
N GLN A 655 -13.17 17.73 30.97
CA GLN A 655 -12.71 16.40 31.34
C GLN A 655 -11.20 16.29 31.09
N ILE A 656 -10.52 15.73 32.08
CA ILE A 656 -9.09 15.48 32.08
C ILE A 656 -8.90 13.99 32.26
N THR A 657 -8.20 13.33 31.34
CA THR A 657 -7.94 11.90 31.41
C THR A 657 -6.44 11.65 31.24
N LYS A 658 -5.79 11.21 32.31
CA LYS A 658 -4.39 10.79 32.28
C LYS A 658 -4.30 9.30 32.05
N ILE A 659 -3.51 8.92 31.05
CA ILE A 659 -3.32 7.54 30.64
C ILE A 659 -1.84 7.15 30.66
N ASP A 660 -1.62 5.87 30.88
CA ASP A 660 -0.36 5.20 30.67
C ASP A 660 -0.51 4.27 29.46
N LEU A 661 0.08 4.66 28.33
CA LEU A 661 -0.05 3.92 27.07
C LEU A 661 0.64 2.56 27.13
N LYS A 662 1.64 2.39 27.99
CA LYS A 662 2.35 1.11 28.11
C LYS A 662 1.51 0.09 28.86
N SER A 663 1.02 0.47 30.04
CA SER A 663 0.21 -0.41 30.87
C SER A 663 -1.24 -0.50 30.44
N GLN A 664 -1.66 0.30 29.45
CA GLN A 664 -3.05 0.40 28.98
C GLN A 664 -4.01 0.75 30.11
N LYS A 665 -3.55 1.61 31.03
CA LYS A 665 -4.33 2.03 32.20
C LYS A 665 -4.69 3.50 32.12
N ILE A 666 -5.94 3.79 32.47
CA ILE A 666 -6.34 5.13 32.88
C ILE A 666 -5.80 5.31 34.30
N ILE A 667 -4.89 6.27 34.48
CA ILE A 667 -4.34 6.63 35.80
C ILE A 667 -5.41 7.38 36.58
N PHE A 668 -6.03 8.38 35.96
CA PHE A 668 -7.21 9.05 36.47
C PHE A 668 -8.03 9.64 35.31
N SER A 669 -9.32 9.85 35.55
CA SER A 669 -10.17 10.61 34.66
C SER A 669 -11.18 11.40 35.49
N ASP A 670 -11.02 12.72 35.50
CA ASP A 670 -11.88 13.61 36.27
C ASP A 670 -12.68 14.53 35.36
N ARG A 671 -13.84 14.95 35.86
CA ARG A 671 -14.77 15.83 35.18
C ARG A 671 -15.28 16.87 36.16
N PHE A 672 -15.39 18.10 35.70
CA PHE A 672 -15.86 19.20 36.53
C PHE A 672 -16.36 20.35 35.65
N SER A 673 -17.13 21.23 36.25
CA SER A 673 -17.57 22.48 35.63
C SER A 673 -16.88 23.66 36.31
N SER A 674 -16.76 24.79 35.62
CA SER A 674 -16.61 26.07 36.33
C SER A 674 -17.97 26.52 36.87
N ARG A 675 -17.96 27.55 37.71
CA ARG A 675 -19.18 28.16 38.24
C ARG A 675 -19.96 28.82 37.09
N THR A 676 -21.24 28.49 36.99
CA THR A 676 -22.23 29.26 36.24
C THR A 676 -22.74 30.37 37.13
N ILE A 677 -22.80 31.60 36.60
CA ILE A 677 -23.33 32.78 37.28
C ILE A 677 -24.36 33.42 36.36
N GLY A 678 -25.58 33.62 36.84
CA GLY A 678 -26.64 34.21 36.03
C GLY A 678 -28.00 34.23 36.73
N TYR A 679 -29.02 34.67 36.00
CA TYR A 679 -30.38 34.73 36.51
C TYR A 679 -31.04 33.36 36.44
N LYS A 680 -31.46 32.80 37.58
CA LYS A 680 -32.20 31.53 37.61
C LYS A 680 -33.44 31.61 36.72
N ASN A 681 -33.59 30.66 35.81
CA ASN A 681 -34.66 30.60 34.80
C ASN A 681 -34.81 31.86 33.94
N PHE A 682 -33.76 32.69 33.85
CA PHE A 682 -33.83 34.00 33.21
C PHE A 682 -34.87 34.94 33.84
N ILE A 683 -35.21 34.81 35.14
CA ILE A 683 -36.22 35.64 35.83
C ILE A 683 -35.53 36.69 36.71
N ASN A 684 -36.10 37.92 36.79
CA ASN A 684 -35.58 39.04 37.60
C ASN A 684 -35.52 38.67 39.10
N HIS A 685 -34.37 38.18 39.53
CA HIS A 685 -33.96 37.95 40.91
C HIS A 685 -32.43 38.20 40.97
N PRO A 686 -31.78 38.44 42.11
CA PRO A 686 -30.30 38.46 42.19
C PRO A 686 -29.66 37.28 41.45
N GLU A 687 -28.49 37.51 40.83
CA GLU A 687 -27.73 36.44 40.17
C GLU A 687 -27.45 35.30 41.16
N ASP A 688 -27.66 34.08 40.70
CA ASP A 688 -27.39 32.86 41.43
C ASP A 688 -26.13 32.20 40.86
N GLN A 689 -25.57 31.24 41.61
CA GLN A 689 -24.31 30.61 41.29
C GLN A 689 -24.35 29.11 41.57
N ALA A 690 -24.05 28.31 40.56
CA ALA A 690 -24.05 26.86 40.68
C ALA A 690 -23.00 26.21 39.77
N PHE A 691 -22.67 24.96 40.06
CA PHE A 691 -21.78 24.14 39.23
C PHE A 691 -22.64 23.17 38.41
N ALA A 692 -22.36 23.06 37.11
CA ALA A 692 -23.04 22.11 36.25
C ALA A 692 -22.76 20.68 36.70
N VAL A 693 -23.79 19.84 36.67
CA VAL A 693 -23.64 18.40 36.85
C VAL A 693 -23.08 17.85 35.54
N VAL A 694 -21.80 17.46 35.56
CA VAL A 694 -21.14 16.88 34.38
C VAL A 694 -21.32 15.37 34.40
N VAL A 695 -22.09 14.85 33.45
CA VAL A 695 -22.35 13.42 33.25
C VAL A 695 -21.56 12.89 32.06
N GLY A 696 -21.46 11.57 31.93
CA GLY A 696 -20.80 10.94 30.79
C GLY A 696 -20.62 9.44 30.99
N ASP A 697 -21.13 8.64 30.08
CA ASP A 697 -21.22 7.18 30.26
C ASP A 697 -19.94 6.43 29.83
N LYS A 698 -18.90 7.14 29.36
CA LYS A 698 -17.77 6.48 28.70
C LYS A 698 -16.42 7.14 28.95
N THR A 699 -15.56 6.46 29.72
CA THR A 699 -14.11 6.65 29.66
C THR A 699 -13.46 5.28 29.57
N ILE A 700 -13.10 4.91 28.34
CA ILE A 700 -12.57 3.58 28.03
C ILE A 700 -11.21 3.76 27.40
N LEU A 701 -10.23 3.01 27.90
CA LEU A 701 -8.95 2.82 27.26
C LEU A 701 -8.83 1.34 26.90
N ASP A 702 -8.80 1.04 25.62
CA ASP A 702 -8.60 -0.32 25.11
C ASP A 702 -7.61 -0.29 23.95
N ARG A 703 -6.46 -0.95 24.11
CA ARG A 703 -5.40 -1.07 23.08
C ARG A 703 -5.00 0.28 22.44
N GLY A 704 -4.86 1.32 23.25
CA GLY A 704 -4.50 2.68 22.85
C GLY A 704 -5.68 3.51 22.31
N LYS A 705 -6.89 2.95 22.25
CA LYS A 705 -8.11 3.68 21.92
C LYS A 705 -8.69 4.29 23.19
N LEU A 706 -8.56 5.60 23.35
CA LEU A 706 -9.17 6.39 24.41
C LEU A 706 -10.51 6.96 23.90
N GLN A 707 -11.62 6.56 24.51
CA GLN A 707 -12.93 7.17 24.27
C GLN A 707 -13.32 7.98 25.50
N VAL A 708 -13.66 9.25 25.31
CA VAL A 708 -14.09 10.16 26.38
C VAL A 708 -15.32 10.95 25.94
N GLN A 709 -16.23 11.16 26.88
CA GLN A 709 -17.44 11.96 26.68
C GLN A 709 -17.74 12.77 27.93
N MET A 710 -18.11 14.02 27.72
CA MET A 710 -18.64 14.91 28.76
C MET A 710 -19.92 15.57 28.26
N GLU A 711 -20.93 15.52 29.11
CA GLU A 711 -22.20 16.17 28.93
C GLU A 711 -22.53 16.99 30.18
N GLY A 712 -23.14 18.16 30.03
CA GLY A 712 -23.50 18.97 31.18
C GLY A 712 -24.67 19.91 30.91
N SER A 713 -25.57 19.95 31.88
CA SER A 713 -26.74 20.82 31.92
C SER A 713 -26.48 22.08 32.75
N ASP A 714 -27.17 23.17 32.42
CA ASP A 714 -27.10 24.39 33.24
C ASP A 714 -28.01 24.26 34.48
N PRO A 715 -27.44 24.22 35.70
CA PRO A 715 -28.20 24.02 36.94
C PRO A 715 -29.08 25.21 37.32
N LEU A 716 -28.86 26.40 36.72
CA LEU A 716 -29.67 27.59 36.97
C LEU A 716 -30.91 27.65 36.08
N VAL A 717 -31.10 26.71 35.15
CA VAL A 717 -32.28 26.60 34.29
C VAL A 717 -33.07 25.36 34.70
N THR A 718 -34.21 25.57 35.35
CA THR A 718 -35.02 24.57 36.07
C THR A 718 -36.51 24.75 35.77
N GLY A 719 -37.32 23.70 35.91
CA GLY A 719 -38.80 23.82 35.90
C GLY A 719 -39.47 23.82 34.53
N GLY A 720 -39.07 22.93 33.62
CA GLY A 720 -39.74 22.71 32.32
C GLY A 720 -39.23 23.57 31.17
N ILE A 721 -38.35 24.55 31.45
CA ILE A 721 -37.49 25.15 30.43
C ILE A 721 -36.36 24.13 30.19
N LEU A 722 -36.37 23.43 29.06
CA LEU A 722 -35.28 22.51 28.69
C LEU A 722 -34.01 23.34 28.54
N ALA A 723 -33.12 23.27 29.54
CA ALA A 723 -31.75 23.73 29.41
C ALA A 723 -31.06 22.74 28.48
N PRO A 724 -30.69 23.13 27.27
CA PRO A 724 -30.14 22.16 26.36
C PRO A 724 -28.68 21.87 26.73
N ASP A 725 -28.33 20.58 26.82
CA ASP A 725 -27.05 20.15 27.38
C ASP A 725 -25.89 20.41 26.44
N ILE A 726 -24.75 20.85 26.98
CA ILE A 726 -23.48 20.85 26.25
C ILE A 726 -23.01 19.39 26.20
N ASP A 727 -22.78 18.85 25.01
CA ASP A 727 -22.30 17.47 24.84
C ASP A 727 -21.16 17.41 23.82
N TRP A 728 -20.03 16.84 24.27
CA TRP A 728 -18.82 16.62 23.48
C TRP A 728 -18.28 15.22 23.70
N LYS A 729 -17.93 14.57 22.58
CA LYS A 729 -17.34 13.24 22.53
C LYS A 729 -16.05 13.27 21.73
N ALA A 730 -15.00 12.65 22.27
CA ALA A 730 -13.75 12.44 21.57
C ALA A 730 -13.35 10.96 21.61
N GLU A 731 -12.98 10.42 20.45
CA GLU A 731 -12.39 9.08 20.32
C GLU A 731 -10.99 9.23 19.73
N LEU A 732 -9.97 8.85 20.49
CA LEU A 732 -8.57 8.95 20.12
C LEU A 732 -7.96 7.56 20.01
N SER A 733 -7.27 7.28 18.91
CA SER A 733 -6.36 6.15 18.78
C SER A 733 -4.94 6.67 18.92
N LEU A 734 -4.31 6.31 20.04
CA LEU A 734 -2.99 6.76 20.46
C LEU A 734 -2.00 5.60 20.26
N LYS A 735 -0.96 5.85 19.47
CA LYS A 735 0.09 4.87 19.21
C LYS A 735 1.46 5.54 19.22
N ILE A 736 2.43 4.92 19.87
CA ILE A 736 3.83 5.34 19.76
C ILE A 736 4.46 4.63 18.58
N VAL A 737 5.15 5.39 17.75
CA VAL A 737 5.58 4.96 16.43
C VAL A 737 6.99 5.43 16.12
N LYS A 738 7.82 4.59 15.50
CA LYS A 738 9.19 4.93 15.14
C LYS A 738 9.33 5.06 13.63
N SER A 739 9.69 6.25 13.16
CA SER A 739 9.90 6.55 11.74
C SER A 739 11.25 7.25 11.55
N SER A 740 12.06 6.75 10.60
CA SER A 740 13.40 7.29 10.30
C SER A 740 14.30 7.50 11.53
N GLY A 741 14.22 6.59 12.51
CA GLY A 741 14.99 6.64 13.76
C GLY A 741 14.42 7.57 14.84
N ASN A 742 13.36 8.35 14.56
CA ASN A 742 12.69 9.23 15.52
C ASN A 742 11.40 8.60 16.04
N TYR A 743 11.04 8.92 17.29
CA TYR A 743 9.79 8.49 17.91
C TYR A 743 8.72 9.58 17.73
N TYR A 744 7.48 9.14 17.51
CA TYR A 744 6.31 10.00 17.43
C TYR A 744 5.16 9.39 18.24
N LEU A 745 4.33 10.24 18.84
CA LEU A 745 2.99 9.92 19.27
C LEU A 745 2.03 10.18 18.09
N ARG A 746 1.54 9.11 17.47
CA ARG A 746 0.48 9.19 16.47
C ARG A 746 -0.88 9.26 17.18
N VAL A 747 -1.62 10.32 16.89
CA VAL A 747 -2.97 10.58 17.40
C VAL A 747 -3.93 10.61 16.22
N THR A 748 -4.78 9.59 16.09
CA THR A 748 -5.95 9.64 15.20
C THR A 748 -7.17 9.93 16.04
N ALA A 749 -7.85 11.05 15.78
CA ALA A 749 -8.96 11.52 16.60
C ALA A 749 -10.24 11.72 15.79
N ILE A 750 -11.37 11.38 16.41
CA ILE A 750 -12.73 11.71 15.98
C ILE A 750 -13.35 12.56 17.10
N ILE A 751 -13.70 13.81 16.78
CA ILE A 751 -14.32 14.74 17.73
C ILE A 751 -15.72 15.07 17.23
N LYS A 752 -16.72 14.93 18.10
CA LYS A 752 -18.13 15.22 17.84
C LYS A 752 -18.71 16.07 18.96
N GLY A 753 -19.62 16.98 18.64
CA GLY A 753 -20.30 17.79 19.65
C GLY A 753 -21.45 18.62 19.08
N LYS A 754 -22.27 19.18 19.96
CA LYS A 754 -23.39 20.07 19.62
C LYS A 754 -22.97 21.48 19.14
N ALA A 755 -21.68 21.67 18.84
CA ALA A 755 -21.18 22.90 18.21
C ALA A 755 -21.41 24.21 19.00
N PHE A 756 -21.69 24.14 20.31
CA PHE A 756 -21.76 25.31 21.19
C PHE A 756 -21.42 24.94 22.65
N PRO A 757 -20.76 25.80 23.45
CA PRO A 757 -19.99 26.98 23.04
C PRO A 757 -18.63 26.56 22.42
N ALA A 758 -17.56 27.34 22.60
CA ALA A 758 -16.26 27.06 21.99
C ALA A 758 -15.64 25.81 22.63
N TYR A 759 -14.88 25.04 21.84
CA TYR A 759 -14.29 23.79 22.31
C TYR A 759 -12.80 23.72 22.01
N GLU A 760 -12.04 23.13 22.93
CA GLU A 760 -10.62 22.85 22.74
C GLU A 760 -10.25 21.48 23.27
N ALA A 761 -9.33 20.83 22.57
CA ALA A 761 -8.74 19.57 22.93
C ALA A 761 -7.23 19.62 22.71
N PHE A 762 -6.49 19.07 23.66
CA PHE A 762 -5.03 19.04 23.60
C PHE A 762 -4.47 17.87 24.41
N ILE A 763 -3.19 17.58 24.20
CA ILE A 763 -2.46 16.54 24.91
C ILE A 763 -1.23 17.12 25.58
N GLU A 764 -0.95 16.65 26.79
CA GLU A 764 0.22 17.03 27.58
C GLU A 764 1.01 15.78 28.00
N ASP A 765 2.34 15.86 28.01
CA ASP A 765 3.18 14.83 28.62
C ASP A 765 3.30 14.99 30.14
N ASN A 766 4.00 14.07 30.79
CA ASN A 766 4.24 14.13 32.23
C ASN A 766 5.25 15.24 32.66
N PHE A 767 5.75 16.04 31.72
CA PHE A 767 6.74 17.10 31.93
C PHE A 767 6.17 18.50 31.68
N GLY A 768 4.86 18.61 31.38
CA GLY A 768 4.18 19.88 31.15
C GLY A 768 4.28 20.40 29.71
N ASN A 769 4.82 19.62 28.77
CA ASN A 769 4.80 20.01 27.37
C ASN A 769 3.45 19.66 26.76
N ALA A 770 2.79 20.63 26.13
CA ALA A 770 1.44 20.49 25.60
C ALA A 770 1.33 20.88 24.11
N VAL A 771 0.42 20.21 23.40
CA VAL A 771 0.14 20.44 21.98
C VAL A 771 -1.36 20.43 21.73
N PHE A 772 -1.89 21.47 21.08
CA PHE A 772 -3.28 21.47 20.64
C PHE A 772 -3.55 20.31 19.69
N LEU A 773 -4.62 19.57 19.91
CA LEU A 773 -5.13 18.56 18.98
C LEU A 773 -6.21 19.18 18.09
N HIS A 774 -7.10 19.97 18.68
CA HIS A 774 -8.20 20.59 17.96
C HIS A 774 -8.78 21.80 18.69
N THR A 775 -9.27 22.79 17.93
CA THR A 775 -10.05 23.93 18.44
C THR A 775 -11.25 24.18 17.55
N TYR A 776 -12.41 24.40 18.18
CA TYR A 776 -13.65 24.78 17.53
C TYR A 776 -14.09 26.15 18.05
N ALA A 777 -14.26 27.10 17.13
CA ALA A 777 -14.76 28.43 17.46
C ALA A 777 -16.30 28.38 17.51
N ALA A 778 -16.88 28.90 18.59
CA ALA A 778 -18.32 28.96 18.76
C ALA A 778 -18.97 29.82 17.67
N PRO A 779 -20.24 29.55 17.31
CA PRO A 779 -21.04 30.52 16.58
C PRO A 779 -21.38 31.73 17.48
N ASN A 780 -22.10 32.71 16.94
CA ASN A 780 -22.46 33.94 17.66
C ASN A 780 -23.15 33.66 19.01
N ARG A 781 -22.86 34.47 20.04
CA ARG A 781 -23.35 34.30 21.43
C ARG A 781 -24.87 34.22 21.60
N LEU A 782 -25.63 34.68 20.61
CA LEU A 782 -27.09 34.67 20.60
C LEU A 782 -27.69 33.37 20.02
N ARG A 783 -26.88 32.44 19.51
CA ARG A 783 -27.36 31.19 18.90
C ARG A 783 -27.48 30.00 19.88
N LEU A 784 -27.42 30.24 21.19
CA LEU A 784 -27.51 29.20 22.23
C LEU A 784 -28.70 28.24 22.03
N GLY A 785 -29.92 28.78 21.84
CA GLY A 785 -31.14 27.99 21.70
C GLY A 785 -31.11 27.08 20.47
N PRO A 786 -30.96 27.62 19.25
CA PRO A 786 -30.91 26.82 18.03
C PRO A 786 -29.83 25.72 18.00
N GLU A 787 -28.63 25.99 18.54
CA GLU A 787 -27.49 25.05 18.43
C GLU A 787 -27.54 23.95 19.50
N LEU A 788 -28.06 24.23 20.69
CA LEU A 788 -28.11 23.24 21.76
C LEU A 788 -29.44 22.45 21.80
N MET A 789 -30.56 23.03 21.32
CA MET A 789 -31.89 22.37 21.34
C MET A 789 -32.09 21.32 20.24
N VAL A 790 -31.17 21.23 19.27
CA VAL A 790 -31.15 20.13 18.30
C VAL A 790 -30.47 18.91 18.90
N ASN A 791 -31.09 17.73 18.71
CA ASN A 791 -30.57 16.45 19.22
C ASN A 791 -29.46 15.86 18.34
N THR A 792 -28.95 16.61 17.34
CA THR A 792 -27.93 16.17 16.40
C THR A 792 -26.55 16.70 16.77
N TYR A 793 -25.52 15.87 16.62
CA TYR A 793 -24.13 16.34 16.67
C TYR A 793 -23.83 17.08 15.37
N ASP A 794 -24.02 18.39 15.37
CA ASP A 794 -23.84 19.23 14.20
C ASP A 794 -22.36 19.40 13.81
N TYR A 795 -21.43 19.12 14.74
CA TYR A 795 -20.01 19.11 14.49
C TYR A 795 -19.40 17.69 14.49
N SER A 796 -18.60 17.38 13.48
CA SER A 796 -17.77 16.17 13.44
C SER A 796 -16.45 16.45 12.71
N LYS A 797 -15.32 16.11 13.34
CA LYS A 797 -14.00 16.22 12.74
C LYS A 797 -13.19 14.95 12.94
N ILE A 798 -12.56 14.49 11.87
CA ILE A 798 -11.61 13.37 11.87
C ILE A 798 -10.25 13.91 11.42
N PHE A 799 -9.18 13.54 12.13
CA PHE A 799 -7.81 13.89 11.75
C PHE A 799 -6.79 12.90 12.31
N THR A 800 -5.62 12.85 11.68
CA THR A 800 -4.45 12.16 12.22
C THR A 800 -3.26 13.11 12.28
N ILE A 801 -2.58 13.16 13.42
CA ILE A 801 -1.33 13.89 13.60
C ILE A 801 -0.25 12.99 14.19
N GLN A 802 1.00 13.24 13.83
CA GLN A 802 2.18 12.65 14.44
C GLN A 802 2.94 13.74 15.18
N ILE A 803 3.01 13.61 16.51
CA ILE A 803 3.70 14.54 17.39
C ILE A 803 5.06 13.93 17.75
N PRO A 804 6.19 14.56 17.39
CA PRO A 804 7.52 14.03 17.74
C PRO A 804 7.70 13.92 19.25
N ILE A 805 8.26 12.80 19.70
CA ILE A 805 8.61 12.54 21.10
C ILE A 805 10.09 12.13 21.24
N ASP A 806 10.64 12.28 22.44
CA ASP A 806 11.96 11.73 22.78
C ASP A 806 11.87 10.30 23.34
N GLN A 807 13.01 9.76 23.77
CA GLN A 807 13.12 8.41 24.32
C GLN A 807 12.46 8.26 25.70
N ASP A 808 12.17 9.36 26.40
CA ASP A 808 11.46 9.36 27.68
C ASP A 808 9.95 9.56 27.49
N GLY A 809 9.48 9.75 26.26
CA GLY A 809 8.09 10.04 25.93
C GLY A 809 7.72 11.52 26.03
N ARG A 810 8.70 12.44 26.10
CA ARG A 810 8.44 13.89 26.13
C ARG A 810 8.05 14.42 24.76
N LEU A 811 7.06 15.30 24.68
CA LEU A 811 6.69 15.99 23.45
C LEU A 811 7.79 16.99 23.06
N LYS A 812 8.33 16.87 21.84
CA LYS A 812 9.37 17.77 21.31
C LYS A 812 8.75 19.04 20.74
N THR A 813 8.38 20.00 21.58
CA THR A 813 7.67 21.23 21.20
C THR A 813 8.44 22.17 20.25
N THR A 814 9.75 21.97 20.08
CA THR A 814 10.60 22.67 19.11
C THR A 814 10.75 21.93 17.78
N SER A 815 10.02 20.83 17.59
CA SER A 815 10.04 20.03 16.37
C SER A 815 8.73 20.17 15.60
N ASN A 816 8.73 19.68 14.36
CA ASN A 816 7.54 19.72 13.52
C ASN A 816 6.59 18.58 13.86
N LEU A 817 5.32 18.91 14.10
CA LEU A 817 4.24 17.93 14.03
C LEU A 817 3.84 17.72 12.57
N VAL A 818 3.38 16.52 12.24
CA VAL A 818 3.02 16.13 10.88
C VAL A 818 1.55 15.75 10.83
N PHE A 819 0.78 16.39 9.95
CA PHE A 819 -0.58 15.98 9.60
C PHE A 819 -0.52 14.84 8.61
N VAL A 820 -1.33 13.81 8.86
CA VAL A 820 -1.39 12.60 8.02
C VAL A 820 -2.78 12.51 7.41
N GLY A 821 -2.85 12.60 6.08
CA GLY A 821 -4.06 12.34 5.30
C GLY A 821 -4.06 10.94 4.72
N ASP A 822 -5.09 10.62 3.94
CA ASP A 822 -5.32 9.28 3.40
C ASP A 822 -4.20 8.79 2.45
N THR A 823 -3.43 9.73 1.88
CA THR A 823 -2.31 9.46 0.95
C THR A 823 -0.92 9.64 1.59
N GLY A 824 -0.84 9.90 2.90
CA GLY A 824 0.42 10.12 3.62
C GLY A 824 0.52 11.51 4.27
N PRO A 825 1.75 11.96 4.62
CA PRO A 825 1.97 13.28 5.21
C PRO A 825 1.46 14.40 4.31
N THR A 826 0.55 15.24 4.80
CA THR A 826 -0.07 16.32 4.03
C THR A 826 0.51 17.69 4.37
N GLN A 827 0.95 17.88 5.61
CA GLN A 827 1.47 19.16 6.09
C GLN A 827 2.38 18.93 7.31
N SER A 828 3.41 19.75 7.45
CA SER A 828 4.32 19.75 8.59
C SER A 828 4.42 21.16 9.14
N LEU A 829 4.19 21.34 10.45
CA LEU A 829 4.25 22.64 11.13
C LEU A 829 5.06 22.53 12.41
N LEU A 830 5.83 23.57 12.73
CA LEU A 830 6.50 23.66 14.02
C LEU A 830 5.44 23.68 15.13
N ILE A 831 5.61 22.87 16.17
CA ILE A 831 4.62 22.78 17.25
C ILE A 831 4.36 24.13 17.91
N SER A 832 5.39 24.96 18.09
CA SER A 832 5.23 26.32 18.61
C SER A 832 4.33 27.18 17.73
N ASP A 833 4.45 27.07 16.41
CA ASP A 833 3.68 27.85 15.45
C ASP A 833 2.24 27.35 15.41
N TRP A 834 2.04 26.03 15.41
CA TRP A 834 0.71 25.42 15.51
C TRP A 834 -0.01 25.84 16.79
N ASN A 835 0.69 25.79 17.92
CA ASN A 835 0.13 26.22 19.19
C ASN A 835 -0.18 27.72 19.19
N HIS A 836 0.71 28.54 18.63
CA HIS A 836 0.50 29.98 18.51
C HIS A 836 -0.70 30.31 17.61
N GLN A 837 -0.85 29.63 16.46
CA GLN A 837 -1.99 29.79 15.55
C GLN A 837 -3.32 29.48 16.23
N ASN A 838 -3.38 28.41 17.02
CA ASN A 838 -4.59 28.08 17.79
C ASN A 838 -4.82 29.07 18.94
N TYR A 839 -3.76 29.54 19.58
CA TYR A 839 -3.85 30.54 20.65
C TYR A 839 -4.45 31.87 20.17
N ILE A 840 -4.00 32.38 19.02
CA ILE A 840 -4.49 33.66 18.46
C ILE A 840 -5.81 33.52 17.69
N LYS A 841 -6.33 32.30 17.53
CA LYS A 841 -7.57 32.04 16.81
C LYS A 841 -8.74 32.66 17.58
N LEU A 842 -9.56 33.43 16.87
CA LEU A 842 -10.81 33.98 17.42
C LEU A 842 -11.72 32.82 17.87
N PRO A 843 -12.10 32.77 19.17
CA PRO A 843 -12.90 31.66 19.70
C PRO A 843 -14.39 31.80 19.37
N ALA A 844 -14.82 32.95 18.85
CA ALA A 844 -16.14 33.19 18.27
C ALA A 844 -16.05 34.39 17.29
N PRO A 845 -16.91 34.46 16.26
CA PRO A 845 -16.87 35.53 15.26
C PRO A 845 -17.27 36.91 15.81
N ASP A 846 -18.02 36.96 16.89
CA ASP A 846 -18.50 38.18 17.57
C ASP A 846 -17.65 38.55 18.80
N CYS A 847 -16.45 37.99 18.93
CA CYS A 847 -15.51 38.38 19.97
C CYS A 847 -14.79 39.69 19.60
N GLU A 848 -15.36 40.82 20.01
CA GLU A 848 -14.76 42.15 19.90
C GLU A 848 -13.82 42.49 21.08
N SER A 849 -12.95 43.50 20.88
CA SER A 849 -11.98 43.96 21.88
C SER A 849 -12.68 44.54 23.12
N GLY A 850 -12.71 43.77 24.21
CA GLY A 850 -13.28 44.17 25.51
C GLY A 850 -14.48 43.34 25.97
N GLU A 851 -15.06 42.51 25.08
CA GLU A 851 -16.20 41.64 25.38
C GLU A 851 -15.84 40.15 25.51
N CYS A 852 -14.69 39.74 24.97
CA CYS A 852 -14.07 38.43 25.19
C CYS A 852 -12.67 38.61 25.79
N GLY A 853 -12.19 37.61 26.52
CA GLY A 853 -10.83 37.65 27.06
C GLY A 853 -9.81 37.35 25.98
N LYS A 854 -8.65 38.02 26.08
CA LYS A 854 -7.51 37.83 25.18
C LYS A 854 -6.84 36.48 25.38
#